data_AF-A0A2H3SCX1-F1
#
_entry.id   AF-A0A2H3SCX1-F1
#
_cell.length_a   1.000
_cell.length_b   1.000
_cell.length_c   1.000
_cell.angle_alpha   90.00
_cell.angle_beta   90.00
_cell.angle_gamma   90.00
#
_symmetry.space_group_name_H-M   'P 1'
#
loop_
_entity.id
_entity.type
_entity.pdbx_description
1 polymer ?
#
loop_
_entity_poly.entity_id
_entity_poly.type
_entity_poly.pdbx_seq_one_letter_code
_entity_poly.pdbx_strand_id
1 'polypeptide(L)'
;MFVYEGRLDWKPYGDNETFVIILPDGPVRVGDTAYLFSQWTKDAQGTKKANFFQKSAIEKVSKTPNGDDTFIAKASYYSWEITSRDIYGKLDVVMSNPAGAKSNMSFKRIWQPKGEQTTGAARIWTGKISWSKYASDEMSIFIVPEGFGDGKPVLSLWQWTHDDTGTEKSPSFRAESQKMISGAGKGIKFSYHSYYDITCTWDEKTEKLAVHMKGPEANQDLGEYTLSALIDRHSHDWTPPEYSAPDKAEVEVRLPQPQPSLPRILGPLPFPKNLIDTLRHTIAFADQAGYLAKYAEDRFKALDADFHARGERLNAATTENDELRKEVKKLTDDLNVEKAKTGDLTKRLADAQAAHAADLKERDEKLAKSKNHDIEDHKAMAELAARIEYERASKAEVQKNLDQTTTDLRAAEARLKTEAAKIVALTARIATLEAELEIEKREGERLRGENKQKDDTIAKLEKAKNDLQCQLEQAQDDAKDLDKLAKERGVTIGEKGDEIKRLNSVIETKEKAFLKLQEEMNEKAKELRTHMHEGHVTPAPAPTPTVVPEPKLRFKCNIRSESSSGNKNVFFDLNGAGGQNPPVHAISDGSYKWNSNQIWEIFSIPGSNTRVIIKNAGNSFVLFSTGHGQTVKCERNRDVSDLAAQWDLQGATVDNVNDNTQVRFRNAKDETYLDLSGGNTTNGTAFLTWKDGHGGANQAFKLWKH
;
A
#
# COMPACT_ATOMS: atom_id res chain seq x y z
N MET A 1 -42.53 -19.57 -19.27
CA MET A 1 -41.17 -20.13 -19.30
C MET A 1 -40.56 -20.01 -17.92
N PHE A 2 -39.66 -20.91 -17.54
CA PHE A 2 -39.03 -20.92 -16.21
C PHE A 2 -37.58 -20.45 -16.26
N VAL A 3 -37.20 -19.56 -15.33
CA VAL A 3 -35.81 -19.08 -15.17
C VAL A 3 -35.25 -19.60 -13.85
N TYR A 4 -34.05 -20.16 -13.92
CA TYR A 4 -33.34 -20.78 -12.82
C TYR A 4 -31.99 -20.11 -12.60
N GLU A 5 -31.58 -19.97 -11.35
CA GLU A 5 -30.27 -19.48 -10.96
C GLU A 5 -29.53 -20.56 -10.15
N GLY A 6 -28.25 -20.71 -10.44
CA GLY A 6 -27.30 -21.60 -9.79
C GLY A 6 -25.88 -21.09 -10.01
N ARG A 7 -24.88 -21.95 -9.79
CA ARG A 7 -23.47 -21.56 -9.84
C ARG A 7 -22.69 -22.52 -10.73
N LEU A 8 -21.87 -21.98 -11.63
CA LEU A 8 -20.94 -22.73 -12.47
C LEU A 8 -19.72 -23.13 -11.64
N ASP A 9 -19.60 -24.43 -11.35
CA ASP A 9 -18.38 -25.05 -10.84
C ASP A 9 -17.83 -26.01 -11.90
N TRP A 10 -16.87 -25.53 -12.70
CA TRP A 10 -16.16 -26.29 -13.73
C TRP A 10 -14.67 -25.93 -13.67
N LYS A 11 -14.05 -26.26 -12.53
CA LYS A 11 -12.64 -25.96 -12.25
C LYS A 11 -11.70 -26.58 -13.30
N PRO A 12 -10.62 -25.87 -13.70
CA PRO A 12 -10.18 -24.56 -13.24
C PRO A 12 -10.79 -23.36 -13.99
N TYR A 13 -11.77 -23.57 -14.88
CA TYR A 13 -12.21 -22.54 -15.84
C TYR A 13 -13.41 -21.72 -15.35
N GLY A 14 -14.38 -22.36 -14.70
CA GLY A 14 -15.47 -21.70 -13.99
C GLY A 14 -15.40 -22.09 -12.51
N ASP A 15 -15.40 -21.10 -11.62
CA ASP A 15 -15.31 -21.32 -10.18
C ASP A 15 -16.30 -20.41 -9.44
N ASN A 16 -17.47 -20.97 -9.10
CA ASN A 16 -18.54 -20.27 -8.39
C ASN A 16 -19.04 -18.99 -9.09
N GLU A 17 -19.13 -19.00 -10.42
CA GLU A 17 -19.72 -17.92 -11.22
C GLU A 17 -21.25 -18.08 -11.30
N THR A 18 -22.03 -17.00 -11.35
CA THR A 18 -23.49 -17.11 -11.57
C THR A 18 -23.82 -17.79 -12.91
N PHE A 19 -24.76 -18.72 -12.86
CA PHE A 19 -25.23 -19.51 -13.99
C PHE A 19 -26.76 -19.45 -14.02
N VAL A 20 -27.32 -18.95 -15.13
CA VAL A 20 -28.75 -18.91 -15.41
C VAL A 20 -29.12 -19.96 -16.44
N ILE A 21 -30.16 -20.75 -16.16
CA ILE A 21 -30.78 -21.68 -17.12
C ILE A 21 -32.22 -21.24 -17.37
N ILE A 22 -32.65 -21.25 -18.63
CA ILE A 22 -34.03 -20.94 -19.03
C ILE A 22 -34.61 -22.12 -19.80
N LEU A 23 -35.79 -22.56 -19.37
CA LEU A 23 -36.56 -23.68 -19.93
C LEU A 23 -37.96 -23.19 -20.36
N PRO A 24 -38.71 -23.97 -21.18
CA PRO A 24 -40.11 -23.71 -21.53
C PRO A 24 -41.06 -23.52 -20.34
N ASP A 25 -42.34 -23.27 -20.63
CA ASP A 25 -43.39 -23.27 -19.61
C ASP A 25 -43.99 -24.68 -19.47
N GLY A 26 -43.96 -25.23 -18.26
CA GLY A 26 -44.43 -26.59 -18.00
C GLY A 26 -43.35 -27.68 -18.17
N PRO A 27 -43.75 -28.96 -18.30
CA PRO A 27 -42.83 -30.09 -18.43
C PRO A 27 -42.02 -30.04 -19.74
N VAL A 28 -40.73 -30.35 -19.64
CA VAL A 28 -39.80 -30.36 -20.78
C VAL A 28 -40.04 -31.58 -21.68
N ARG A 29 -40.04 -31.37 -22.99
CA ARG A 29 -40.28 -32.37 -24.04
C ARG A 29 -39.06 -32.51 -24.96
N VAL A 30 -38.95 -33.63 -25.68
CA VAL A 30 -37.89 -33.82 -26.69
C VAL A 30 -38.08 -32.82 -27.82
N GLY A 31 -36.99 -32.17 -28.25
CA GLY A 31 -37.02 -31.08 -29.23
C GLY A 31 -37.20 -29.67 -28.64
N ASP A 32 -37.53 -29.55 -27.35
CA ASP A 32 -37.50 -28.25 -26.66
C ASP A 32 -36.09 -27.65 -26.66
N THR A 33 -35.99 -26.34 -26.38
CA THR A 33 -34.71 -25.66 -26.19
C THR A 33 -34.47 -25.29 -24.74
N ALA A 34 -33.31 -25.69 -24.20
CA ALA A 34 -32.71 -25.09 -23.02
C ALA A 34 -31.74 -23.97 -23.44
N TYR A 35 -31.80 -22.83 -22.76
CA TYR A 35 -30.87 -21.72 -22.92
C TYR A 35 -30.01 -21.62 -21.66
N LEU A 36 -28.69 -21.68 -21.81
CA LEU A 36 -27.73 -21.75 -20.71
C LEU A 36 -26.78 -20.53 -20.79
N PHE A 37 -26.67 -19.78 -19.70
CA PHE A 37 -25.92 -18.52 -19.63
C PHE A 37 -25.03 -18.48 -18.38
N SER A 38 -23.73 -18.26 -18.55
CA SER A 38 -22.79 -18.02 -17.43
C SER A 38 -21.57 -17.25 -17.94
N GLN A 39 -20.51 -17.13 -17.14
CA GLN A 39 -19.20 -16.68 -17.61
C GLN A 39 -18.11 -17.62 -17.11
N TRP A 40 -17.00 -17.69 -17.84
CA TRP A 40 -15.79 -18.35 -17.34
C TRP A 40 -15.04 -17.42 -16.39
N THR A 41 -14.66 -17.89 -15.20
CA THR A 41 -13.66 -17.20 -14.37
C THR A 41 -12.39 -16.96 -15.18
N LYS A 42 -11.98 -17.96 -15.95
CA LYS A 42 -10.93 -17.92 -16.97
C LYS A 42 -11.21 -18.98 -18.04
N ASP A 43 -11.34 -18.61 -19.31
CA ASP A 43 -11.54 -19.59 -20.39
C ASP A 43 -10.26 -20.39 -20.73
N ALA A 44 -10.35 -21.30 -21.70
CA ALA A 44 -9.23 -22.14 -22.12
C ALA A 44 -8.11 -21.37 -22.86
N GLN A 45 -8.42 -20.18 -23.40
CA GLN A 45 -7.49 -19.26 -24.06
C GLN A 45 -6.79 -18.33 -23.04
N GLY A 46 -7.38 -18.20 -21.85
CA GLY A 46 -6.89 -17.39 -20.73
C GLY A 46 -7.66 -16.10 -20.48
N THR A 47 -8.71 -15.83 -21.24
CA THR A 47 -9.59 -14.66 -21.08
C THR A 47 -10.35 -14.77 -19.75
N LYS A 48 -10.25 -13.75 -18.89
CA LYS A 48 -11.05 -13.67 -17.67
C LYS A 48 -12.48 -13.22 -18.00
N LYS A 49 -13.45 -13.70 -17.22
CA LYS A 49 -14.88 -13.32 -17.32
C LYS A 49 -15.47 -13.44 -18.72
N ALA A 50 -14.99 -14.35 -19.56
CA ALA A 50 -15.55 -14.54 -20.91
C ALA A 50 -16.99 -15.05 -20.81
N ASN A 51 -17.96 -14.32 -21.36
CA ASN A 51 -19.37 -14.72 -21.37
C ASN A 51 -19.55 -16.05 -22.13
N PHE A 52 -20.32 -16.95 -21.55
CA PHE A 52 -20.67 -18.25 -22.09
C PHE A 52 -22.19 -18.32 -22.31
N PHE A 53 -22.59 -18.56 -23.56
CA PHE A 53 -23.98 -18.81 -23.94
C PHE A 53 -24.07 -20.08 -24.77
N GLN A 54 -25.01 -20.96 -24.43
CA GLN A 54 -25.31 -22.17 -25.18
C GLN A 54 -26.83 -22.35 -25.36
N LYS A 55 -27.28 -22.38 -26.61
CA LYS A 55 -28.63 -22.85 -26.99
C LYS A 55 -28.54 -24.35 -27.27
N SER A 56 -29.30 -25.17 -26.55
CA SER A 56 -29.23 -26.63 -26.63
C SER A 56 -30.62 -27.22 -26.86
N ALA A 57 -30.76 -28.11 -27.84
CA ALA A 57 -31.97 -28.91 -27.98
C ALA A 57 -31.99 -30.05 -26.94
N ILE A 58 -33.18 -30.43 -26.48
CA ILE A 58 -33.38 -31.59 -25.62
C ILE A 58 -33.43 -32.86 -26.48
N GLU A 59 -32.39 -33.68 -26.42
CA GLU A 59 -32.28 -34.94 -27.18
C GLU A 59 -33.14 -36.06 -26.57
N LYS A 60 -33.29 -36.07 -25.24
CA LYS A 60 -33.95 -37.14 -24.50
C LYS A 60 -34.65 -36.58 -23.26
N VAL A 61 -35.83 -37.11 -22.97
CA VAL A 61 -36.54 -36.95 -21.69
C VAL A 61 -36.81 -38.36 -21.13
N SER A 62 -36.81 -38.49 -19.81
CA SER A 62 -37.04 -39.72 -19.05
C SER A 62 -37.51 -39.36 -17.63
N LYS A 63 -37.98 -40.34 -16.85
CA LYS A 63 -38.33 -40.13 -15.43
C LYS A 63 -37.42 -40.93 -14.50
N THR A 64 -37.13 -40.36 -13.34
CA THR A 64 -36.51 -41.07 -12.21
C THR A 64 -37.52 -42.03 -11.56
N PRO A 65 -37.09 -42.97 -10.68
CA PRO A 65 -38.01 -43.79 -9.89
C PRO A 65 -39.00 -43.01 -9.02
N ASN A 66 -38.69 -41.75 -8.70
CA ASN A 66 -39.55 -40.86 -7.89
C ASN A 66 -40.53 -40.04 -8.75
N GLY A 67 -40.50 -40.18 -10.08
CA GLY A 67 -41.37 -39.44 -11.00
C GLY A 67 -40.83 -38.09 -11.50
N ASP A 68 -39.74 -37.57 -10.91
CA ASP A 68 -39.01 -36.40 -11.41
C ASP A 68 -38.58 -36.59 -12.89
N ASP A 69 -38.60 -35.52 -13.69
CA ASP A 69 -38.14 -35.57 -15.10
C ASP A 69 -36.62 -35.37 -15.19
N THR A 70 -35.92 -36.30 -15.83
CA THR A 70 -34.51 -36.19 -16.20
C THR A 70 -34.39 -36.10 -17.72
N PHE A 71 -33.74 -35.03 -18.21
CA PHE A 71 -33.58 -34.73 -19.62
C PHE A 71 -32.15 -34.32 -19.98
N ILE A 72 -31.75 -34.57 -21.23
CA ILE A 72 -30.39 -34.32 -21.73
C ILE A 72 -30.42 -33.20 -22.75
N ALA A 73 -29.74 -32.10 -22.45
CA ALA A 73 -29.50 -30.98 -23.35
C ALA A 73 -28.05 -31.02 -23.85
N LYS A 74 -27.84 -31.12 -25.16
CA LYS A 74 -26.50 -31.36 -25.73
C LYS A 74 -26.10 -30.27 -26.72
N ALA A 75 -24.79 -30.04 -26.81
CA ALA A 75 -24.17 -29.27 -27.89
C ALA A 75 -22.83 -29.89 -28.32
N SER A 76 -22.05 -29.13 -29.09
CA SER A 76 -20.81 -29.56 -29.77
C SER A 76 -19.67 -30.02 -28.86
N TYR A 77 -19.66 -29.65 -27.57
CA TYR A 77 -18.62 -30.05 -26.63
C TYR A 77 -19.17 -30.42 -25.25
N TYR A 78 -19.95 -29.53 -24.62
CA TYR A 78 -20.57 -29.80 -23.32
C TYR A 78 -21.94 -30.45 -23.45
N SER A 79 -22.17 -31.48 -22.64
CA SER A 79 -23.46 -32.17 -22.48
C SER A 79 -23.99 -31.96 -21.07
N TRP A 80 -25.28 -31.64 -20.96
CA TRP A 80 -25.96 -31.28 -19.71
C TRP A 80 -27.07 -32.29 -19.42
N GLU A 81 -26.90 -33.08 -18.38
CA GLU A 81 -27.92 -33.98 -17.84
C GLU A 81 -28.64 -33.26 -16.69
N ILE A 82 -29.92 -32.95 -16.89
CA ILE A 82 -30.71 -32.06 -16.02
C ILE A 82 -31.87 -32.87 -15.43
N THR A 83 -31.97 -32.93 -14.11
CA THR A 83 -33.08 -33.54 -13.38
C THR A 83 -33.88 -32.47 -12.66
N SER A 84 -35.17 -32.35 -12.98
CA SER A 84 -36.09 -31.49 -12.23
C SER A 84 -36.34 -32.04 -10.83
N ARG A 85 -36.65 -31.17 -9.87
CA ARG A 85 -37.09 -31.52 -8.52
C ARG A 85 -38.21 -30.58 -8.08
N ASP A 86 -38.95 -30.97 -7.05
CA ASP A 86 -39.98 -30.14 -6.41
C ASP A 86 -40.98 -29.54 -7.42
N ILE A 87 -41.45 -30.35 -8.38
CA ILE A 87 -42.30 -29.92 -9.51
C ILE A 87 -41.66 -28.75 -10.27
N TYR A 88 -40.45 -29.00 -10.79
CA TYR A 88 -39.57 -28.01 -11.44
C TYR A 88 -39.20 -26.81 -10.55
N GLY A 89 -39.37 -26.88 -9.22
CA GLY A 89 -38.95 -25.82 -8.29
C GLY A 89 -37.43 -25.68 -8.18
N LYS A 90 -36.69 -26.76 -8.47
CA LYS A 90 -35.22 -26.81 -8.56
C LYS A 90 -34.79 -27.67 -9.75
N LEU A 91 -33.53 -27.57 -10.14
CA LEU A 91 -32.86 -28.50 -11.06
C LEU A 91 -31.55 -29.00 -10.43
N ASP A 92 -31.31 -30.31 -10.48
CA ASP A 92 -29.97 -30.89 -10.34
C ASP A 92 -29.36 -31.03 -11.75
N VAL A 93 -28.17 -30.48 -11.97
CA VAL A 93 -27.54 -30.37 -13.30
C VAL A 93 -26.14 -30.99 -13.27
N VAL A 94 -25.91 -31.95 -14.16
CA VAL A 94 -24.60 -32.56 -14.38
C VAL A 94 -24.02 -32.08 -15.70
N MET A 95 -22.98 -31.27 -15.62
CA MET A 95 -22.17 -30.86 -16.76
C MET A 95 -21.15 -31.96 -17.08
N SER A 96 -20.91 -32.20 -18.37
CA SER A 96 -19.91 -33.18 -18.81
C SER A 96 -19.24 -32.80 -20.13
N ASN A 97 -18.01 -33.27 -20.34
CA ASN A 97 -17.24 -33.05 -21.57
C ASN A 97 -16.88 -34.38 -22.29
N PRO A 98 -16.32 -34.34 -23.52
CA PRO A 98 -16.01 -35.56 -24.28
C PRO A 98 -14.89 -36.42 -23.68
N ALA A 99 -14.11 -35.87 -22.74
CA ALA A 99 -13.08 -36.60 -22.00
C ALA A 99 -13.63 -37.31 -20.74
N GLY A 100 -14.95 -37.27 -20.51
CA GLY A 100 -15.60 -37.94 -19.39
C GLY A 100 -15.53 -37.21 -18.05
N ALA A 101 -14.94 -36.01 -17.99
CA ALA A 101 -15.01 -35.17 -16.79
C ALA A 101 -16.46 -34.74 -16.54
N LYS A 102 -16.85 -34.65 -15.26
CA LYS A 102 -18.19 -34.25 -14.83
C LYS A 102 -18.13 -33.23 -13.69
N SER A 103 -19.16 -32.40 -13.58
CA SER A 103 -19.43 -31.58 -12.39
C SER A 103 -20.92 -31.48 -12.12
N ASN A 104 -21.30 -31.43 -10.84
CA ASN A 104 -22.68 -31.43 -10.36
C ASN A 104 -23.01 -30.06 -9.76
N MET A 105 -24.13 -29.47 -10.15
CA MET A 105 -24.57 -28.13 -9.75
C MET A 105 -26.07 -28.16 -9.48
N SER A 106 -26.54 -27.43 -8.46
CA SER A 106 -27.97 -27.30 -8.15
C SER A 106 -28.45 -25.87 -8.41
N PHE A 107 -29.67 -25.76 -8.96
CA PHE A 107 -30.30 -24.50 -9.37
C PHE A 107 -31.68 -24.36 -8.73
N LYS A 108 -32.08 -23.13 -8.43
CA LYS A 108 -33.41 -22.77 -7.88
C LYS A 108 -34.22 -22.03 -8.94
N ARG A 109 -35.52 -22.33 -9.09
CA ARG A 109 -36.43 -21.52 -9.93
C ARG A 109 -36.60 -20.14 -9.28
N ILE A 110 -36.10 -19.10 -9.97
CA ILE A 110 -36.17 -17.70 -9.52
C ILE A 110 -37.31 -16.93 -10.21
N TRP A 111 -37.76 -17.38 -11.40
CA TRP A 111 -38.92 -16.80 -12.07
C TRP A 111 -39.79 -17.84 -12.77
N GLN A 112 -41.09 -17.55 -12.79
CA GLN A 112 -42.16 -18.21 -13.53
C GLN A 112 -43.24 -17.15 -13.87
N PRO A 113 -44.06 -17.34 -14.93
CA PRO A 113 -45.16 -16.44 -15.23
C PRO A 113 -46.24 -16.44 -14.12
N LYS A 114 -47.09 -15.41 -14.15
CA LYS A 114 -48.20 -15.19 -13.21
C LYS A 114 -49.44 -14.72 -13.99
N GLY A 115 -50.59 -15.36 -13.79
CA GLY A 115 -51.84 -15.03 -14.48
C GLY A 115 -52.01 -15.77 -15.82
N GLU A 116 -52.93 -15.29 -16.66
CA GLU A 116 -53.19 -15.84 -17.99
C GLU A 116 -52.01 -15.62 -18.96
N GLN A 117 -51.90 -16.48 -19.97
CA GLN A 117 -50.79 -16.47 -20.91
C GLN A 117 -50.88 -15.26 -21.88
N THR A 118 -50.11 -14.22 -21.56
CA THR A 118 -49.87 -13.09 -22.46
C THR A 118 -49.23 -13.52 -23.77
N THR A 119 -49.51 -12.80 -24.87
CA THR A 119 -49.16 -13.22 -26.24
C THR A 119 -47.79 -12.75 -26.74
N GLY A 120 -46.98 -12.10 -25.91
CA GLY A 120 -45.70 -11.52 -26.35
C GLY A 120 -44.54 -12.52 -26.38
N ALA A 121 -43.85 -12.59 -27.53
CA ALA A 121 -42.59 -13.32 -27.66
C ALA A 121 -41.53 -12.78 -26.69
N ALA A 122 -40.82 -13.69 -26.01
CA ALA A 122 -39.81 -13.33 -25.02
C ALA A 122 -38.49 -12.96 -25.70
N ARG A 123 -37.82 -11.92 -25.22
CA ARG A 123 -36.46 -11.54 -25.65
C ARG A 123 -35.50 -11.61 -24.47
N ILE A 124 -34.29 -12.13 -24.72
CA ILE A 124 -33.18 -12.24 -23.78
C ILE A 124 -31.96 -11.57 -24.40
N TRP A 125 -31.46 -10.52 -23.77
CA TRP A 125 -30.20 -9.86 -24.12
C TRP A 125 -29.12 -10.18 -23.09
N THR A 126 -27.88 -10.33 -23.55
CA THR A 126 -26.70 -10.49 -22.69
C THR A 126 -25.67 -9.41 -22.98
N GLY A 127 -24.89 -9.08 -21.96
CA GLY A 127 -23.86 -8.05 -22.03
C GLY A 127 -22.91 -8.12 -20.86
N LYS A 128 -22.38 -6.95 -20.49
CA LYS A 128 -21.47 -6.76 -19.37
C LYS A 128 -21.93 -5.62 -18.48
N ILE A 129 -21.66 -5.73 -17.19
CA ILE A 129 -21.88 -4.67 -16.21
C ILE A 129 -20.58 -4.37 -15.46
N SER A 130 -20.20 -3.09 -15.49
CA SER A 130 -19.25 -2.49 -14.56
C SER A 130 -19.97 -1.35 -13.86
N TRP A 131 -20.10 -1.43 -12.53
CA TRP A 131 -20.91 -0.50 -11.74
C TRP A 131 -20.19 -0.12 -10.44
N SER A 132 -19.82 1.16 -10.35
CA SER A 132 -19.14 1.74 -9.18
C SER A 132 -17.95 0.87 -8.75
N LYS A 133 -17.87 0.53 -7.46
CA LYS A 133 -16.91 -0.43 -6.87
C LYS A 133 -17.43 -1.87 -6.77
N TYR A 134 -18.69 -2.15 -7.14
CA TYR A 134 -19.37 -3.41 -6.80
C TYR A 134 -19.34 -4.45 -7.93
N ALA A 135 -19.43 -4.04 -9.20
CA ALA A 135 -19.27 -4.92 -10.35
C ALA A 135 -18.14 -4.43 -11.26
N SER A 136 -17.30 -5.35 -11.70
CA SER A 136 -16.22 -5.11 -12.66
C SER A 136 -16.24 -6.20 -13.73
N ASP A 137 -16.68 -5.84 -14.94
CA ASP A 137 -16.82 -6.73 -16.10
C ASP A 137 -17.59 -8.03 -15.82
N GLU A 138 -18.71 -7.95 -15.08
CA GLU A 138 -19.55 -9.11 -14.79
C GLU A 138 -20.56 -9.37 -15.90
N MET A 139 -20.90 -10.64 -16.17
CA MET A 139 -22.01 -10.97 -17.06
C MET A 139 -23.33 -10.41 -16.50
N SER A 140 -24.08 -9.75 -17.37
CA SER A 140 -25.42 -9.25 -17.10
C SER A 140 -26.40 -9.69 -18.18
N ILE A 141 -27.62 -10.02 -17.76
CA ILE A 141 -28.71 -10.54 -18.60
C ILE A 141 -29.97 -9.71 -18.36
N PHE A 142 -30.64 -9.31 -19.42
CA PHE A 142 -31.94 -8.63 -19.38
C PHE A 142 -32.97 -9.44 -20.16
N ILE A 143 -34.16 -9.63 -19.59
CA ILE A 143 -35.21 -10.49 -20.14
C ILE A 143 -36.54 -9.75 -20.10
N VAL A 144 -37.24 -9.66 -21.23
CA VAL A 144 -38.67 -9.32 -21.25
C VAL A 144 -39.45 -10.60 -21.53
N PRO A 145 -39.86 -11.38 -20.49
CA PRO A 145 -40.37 -12.73 -20.70
C PRO A 145 -41.76 -12.79 -21.34
N GLU A 146 -42.41 -11.63 -21.50
CA GLU A 146 -43.79 -11.48 -22.00
C GLU A 146 -43.86 -10.45 -23.16
N GLY A 147 -42.70 -10.13 -23.75
CA GLY A 147 -42.51 -9.00 -24.64
C GLY A 147 -42.66 -7.65 -23.94
N PHE A 148 -42.77 -6.58 -24.73
CA PHE A 148 -42.88 -5.21 -24.23
C PHE A 148 -44.32 -4.80 -23.88
N GLY A 149 -44.48 -3.85 -22.96
CA GLY A 149 -45.75 -3.19 -22.61
C GLY A 149 -45.85 -2.83 -21.12
N ASP A 150 -46.65 -1.81 -20.78
CA ASP A 150 -46.84 -1.39 -19.39
C ASP A 150 -47.34 -2.52 -18.49
N GLY A 151 -46.83 -2.57 -17.26
CA GLY A 151 -47.18 -3.58 -16.26
C GLY A 151 -46.54 -4.95 -16.48
N LYS A 152 -46.18 -5.31 -17.72
CA LYS A 152 -45.52 -6.59 -18.03
C LYS A 152 -44.18 -6.71 -17.30
N PRO A 153 -43.78 -7.91 -16.85
CA PRO A 153 -42.52 -8.07 -16.15
C PRO A 153 -41.30 -7.83 -17.05
N VAL A 154 -40.21 -7.41 -16.43
CA VAL A 154 -38.84 -7.42 -16.92
C VAL A 154 -37.95 -8.02 -15.84
N LEU A 155 -37.03 -8.88 -16.24
CA LEU A 155 -36.04 -9.49 -15.36
C LEU A 155 -34.66 -8.91 -15.70
N SER A 156 -33.86 -8.66 -14.67
CA SER A 156 -32.44 -8.34 -14.84
C SER A 156 -31.61 -9.12 -13.83
N LEU A 157 -30.55 -9.75 -14.34
CA LEU A 157 -29.72 -10.71 -13.62
C LEU A 157 -28.25 -10.37 -13.84
N TRP A 158 -27.46 -10.32 -12.77
CA TRP A 158 -26.01 -10.23 -12.81
C TRP A 158 -25.43 -10.82 -11.51
N GLN A 159 -24.11 -10.77 -11.35
CA GLN A 159 -23.47 -10.92 -10.03
C GLN A 159 -22.66 -9.66 -9.71
N TRP A 160 -22.54 -9.33 -8.44
CA TRP A 160 -21.56 -8.36 -7.96
C TRP A 160 -20.19 -9.04 -7.88
N THR A 161 -19.12 -8.33 -8.23
CA THR A 161 -17.75 -8.78 -7.92
C THR A 161 -17.58 -8.82 -6.40
N HIS A 162 -18.03 -7.77 -5.71
CA HIS A 162 -18.26 -7.71 -4.26
C HIS A 162 -19.53 -6.89 -4.01
N ASP A 163 -20.43 -7.33 -3.13
CA ASP A 163 -21.59 -6.51 -2.72
C ASP A 163 -21.22 -5.48 -1.62
N ASP A 164 -22.22 -4.82 -1.06
CA ASP A 164 -22.07 -3.79 -0.02
C ASP A 164 -21.60 -4.35 1.34
N THR A 165 -21.83 -5.65 1.60
CA THR A 165 -21.25 -6.40 2.72
C THR A 165 -19.80 -6.83 2.46
N GLY A 166 -19.35 -6.76 1.20
CA GLY A 166 -18.05 -7.26 0.73
C GLY A 166 -18.07 -8.71 0.25
N THR A 167 -19.23 -9.37 0.19
CA THR A 167 -19.35 -10.78 -0.22
C THR A 167 -19.04 -10.94 -1.71
N GLU A 168 -18.09 -11.83 -2.04
CA GLU A 168 -17.64 -12.03 -3.42
C GLU A 168 -18.69 -12.75 -4.29
N LYS A 169 -18.76 -12.38 -5.57
CA LYS A 169 -19.61 -13.04 -6.59
C LYS A 169 -21.10 -13.11 -6.20
N SER A 170 -21.59 -12.17 -5.38
CA SER A 170 -22.95 -12.18 -4.82
C SER A 170 -24.02 -12.01 -5.92
N PRO A 171 -25.01 -12.92 -6.06
CA PRO A 171 -25.99 -12.86 -7.15
C PRO A 171 -26.98 -11.70 -6.99
N SER A 172 -27.36 -11.07 -8.10
CA SER A 172 -28.31 -9.97 -8.13
C SER A 172 -29.40 -10.21 -9.17
N PHE A 173 -30.58 -10.59 -8.68
CA PHE A 173 -31.80 -10.79 -9.47
C PHE A 173 -32.84 -9.70 -9.14
N ARG A 174 -33.52 -9.16 -10.15
CA ARG A 174 -34.71 -8.30 -10.01
C ARG A 174 -35.79 -8.75 -11.00
N ALA A 175 -37.07 -8.60 -10.63
CA ALA A 175 -38.21 -9.02 -11.43
C ALA A 175 -39.37 -8.03 -11.26
N GLU A 176 -39.32 -6.93 -11.99
CA GLU A 176 -40.17 -5.75 -11.83
C GLU A 176 -41.13 -5.57 -13.01
N SER A 177 -42.13 -4.70 -12.89
CA SER A 177 -42.98 -4.31 -14.01
C SER A 177 -42.34 -3.20 -14.86
N GLN A 178 -42.41 -3.37 -16.18
CA GLN A 178 -42.08 -2.35 -17.17
C GLN A 178 -43.03 -1.14 -17.05
N LYS A 179 -42.46 0.06 -17.11
CA LYS A 179 -43.14 1.33 -17.33
C LYS A 179 -42.68 1.90 -18.67
N MET A 180 -43.58 2.03 -19.63
CA MET A 180 -43.24 2.51 -20.96
C MET A 180 -42.94 4.02 -20.92
N ILE A 181 -41.90 4.44 -21.65
CA ILE A 181 -41.53 5.84 -21.82
C ILE A 181 -41.89 6.32 -23.24
N SER A 182 -41.63 5.48 -24.25
CA SER A 182 -42.03 5.75 -25.63
C SER A 182 -42.08 4.46 -26.45
N GLY A 183 -43.10 4.31 -27.28
CA GLY A 183 -43.22 3.23 -28.26
C GLY A 183 -43.63 3.76 -29.63
N ALA A 184 -43.30 2.98 -30.67
CA ALA A 184 -43.41 3.28 -32.10
C ALA A 184 -42.44 4.36 -32.62
N GLY A 185 -41.68 4.00 -33.68
CA GLY A 185 -40.79 4.90 -34.41
C GLY A 185 -39.29 4.76 -34.09
N LYS A 186 -38.69 3.64 -34.54
CA LYS A 186 -37.27 3.21 -34.43
C LYS A 186 -36.91 2.30 -33.25
N GLY A 187 -37.77 2.14 -32.26
CA GLY A 187 -37.48 1.29 -31.10
C GLY A 187 -38.52 1.39 -29.99
N ILE A 188 -38.20 0.79 -28.85
CA ILE A 188 -39.03 0.80 -27.64
C ILE A 188 -38.19 1.24 -26.45
N LYS A 189 -38.69 2.22 -25.70
CA LYS A 189 -38.06 2.69 -24.47
C LYS A 189 -38.97 2.46 -23.29
N PHE A 190 -38.46 1.80 -22.27
CA PHE A 190 -39.14 1.53 -21.01
C PHE A 190 -38.17 1.74 -19.83
N SER A 191 -38.72 1.87 -18.64
CA SER A 191 -37.96 1.87 -17.39
C SER A 191 -38.62 0.98 -16.36
N TYR A 192 -37.90 0.71 -15.28
CA TYR A 192 -38.41 0.10 -14.06
C TYR A 192 -37.55 0.55 -12.89
N HIS A 193 -38.09 0.42 -11.68
CA HIS A 193 -37.42 0.78 -10.43
C HIS A 193 -37.37 -0.45 -9.51
N SER A 194 -36.27 -0.61 -8.78
CA SER A 194 -36.17 -1.62 -7.70
C SER A 194 -35.37 -1.06 -6.53
N TYR A 195 -34.05 -1.18 -6.59
CA TYR A 195 -33.09 -0.37 -5.83
C TYR A 195 -32.44 0.70 -6.73
N TYR A 196 -32.33 0.40 -8.03
CA TYR A 196 -31.84 1.30 -9.05
C TYR A 196 -33.00 1.77 -9.95
N ASP A 197 -32.90 3.00 -10.45
CA ASP A 197 -33.66 3.46 -11.61
C ASP A 197 -32.98 2.90 -12.86
N ILE A 198 -33.64 1.98 -13.57
CA ILE A 198 -33.10 1.38 -14.80
C ILE A 198 -33.96 1.83 -15.98
N THR A 199 -33.31 2.32 -17.04
CA THR A 199 -33.96 2.72 -18.30
C THR A 199 -33.35 1.94 -19.46
N CYS A 200 -34.20 1.20 -20.16
CA CYS A 200 -33.81 0.33 -21.27
C CYS A 200 -34.36 0.91 -22.58
N THR A 201 -33.51 0.97 -23.60
CA THR A 201 -33.87 1.42 -24.96
C THR A 201 -33.50 0.32 -25.95
N TRP A 202 -34.49 -0.37 -26.49
CA TRP A 202 -34.33 -1.37 -27.54
C TRP A 202 -34.40 -0.70 -28.91
N ASP A 203 -33.40 -0.95 -29.76
CA ASP A 203 -33.38 -0.52 -31.15
C ASP A 203 -33.83 -1.66 -32.08
N GLU A 204 -34.87 -1.38 -32.87
CA GLU A 204 -35.58 -2.36 -33.70
C GLU A 204 -34.75 -2.86 -34.91
N LYS A 205 -33.69 -2.12 -35.30
CA LYS A 205 -32.87 -2.45 -36.48
C LYS A 205 -31.65 -3.28 -36.16
N THR A 206 -31.11 -3.11 -34.95
CA THR A 206 -29.93 -3.80 -34.44
C THR A 206 -30.29 -4.93 -33.46
N GLU A 207 -31.56 -4.98 -33.01
CA GLU A 207 -32.07 -5.83 -31.93
C GLU A 207 -31.30 -5.67 -30.60
N LYS A 208 -30.48 -4.62 -30.46
CA LYS A 208 -29.71 -4.32 -29.25
C LYS A 208 -30.56 -3.65 -28.18
N LEU A 209 -30.18 -3.83 -26.92
CA LEU A 209 -30.74 -3.14 -25.77
C LEU A 209 -29.68 -2.24 -25.14
N ALA A 210 -29.79 -0.92 -25.31
CA ALA A 210 -28.99 0.04 -24.56
C ALA A 210 -29.59 0.21 -23.15
N VAL A 211 -28.77 0.03 -22.11
CA VAL A 211 -29.22 0.10 -20.71
C VAL A 211 -28.53 1.25 -19.99
N HIS A 212 -29.33 2.12 -19.36
CA HIS A 212 -28.89 3.18 -18.47
C HIS A 212 -29.31 2.85 -17.04
N MET A 213 -28.41 3.04 -16.07
CA MET A 213 -28.69 2.78 -14.66
C MET A 213 -28.27 3.95 -13.77
N LYS A 214 -29.14 4.24 -12.79
CA LYS A 214 -28.97 5.30 -11.80
C LYS A 214 -29.24 4.76 -10.39
N GLY A 215 -28.32 5.06 -9.47
CA GLY A 215 -28.38 4.66 -8.07
C GLY A 215 -27.82 5.72 -7.13
N PRO A 216 -27.65 5.39 -5.84
CA PRO A 216 -27.02 6.27 -4.87
C PRO A 216 -25.55 6.60 -5.18
N GLU A 217 -24.85 5.72 -5.90
CA GLU A 217 -23.39 5.78 -6.07
C GLU A 217 -22.94 6.21 -7.48
N ALA A 218 -23.79 6.05 -8.48
CA ALA A 218 -23.48 6.34 -9.88
C ALA A 218 -24.75 6.61 -10.72
N ASN A 219 -24.55 7.23 -11.89
CA ASN A 219 -25.58 7.56 -12.88
C ASN A 219 -24.93 7.49 -14.27
N GLN A 220 -25.04 6.34 -14.94
CA GLN A 220 -24.23 6.02 -16.12
C GLN A 220 -24.94 5.02 -17.06
N ASP A 221 -24.55 5.07 -18.33
CA ASP A 221 -24.86 4.01 -19.29
C ASP A 221 -24.04 2.75 -18.96
N LEU A 222 -24.69 1.59 -19.01
CA LEU A 222 -24.05 0.27 -18.89
C LEU A 222 -23.60 -0.30 -20.25
N GLY A 223 -23.91 0.41 -21.34
CA GLY A 223 -23.58 0.01 -22.71
C GLY A 223 -24.73 -0.71 -23.44
N GLU A 224 -24.38 -1.32 -24.58
CA GLU A 224 -25.30 -2.07 -25.44
C GLU A 224 -25.24 -3.57 -25.18
N TYR A 225 -26.40 -4.19 -25.05
CA TYR A 225 -26.56 -5.63 -24.83
C TYR A 225 -27.02 -6.30 -26.13
N THR A 226 -26.48 -7.48 -26.42
CA THR A 226 -26.74 -8.22 -27.66
C THR A 226 -27.88 -9.20 -27.44
N LEU A 227 -28.84 -9.28 -28.38
CA LEU A 227 -29.91 -10.28 -28.32
C LEU A 227 -29.31 -11.70 -28.45
N SER A 228 -29.47 -12.52 -27.42
CA SER A 228 -29.01 -13.92 -27.41
C SER A 228 -30.13 -14.90 -27.74
N ALA A 229 -31.39 -14.54 -27.44
CA ALA A 229 -32.54 -15.33 -27.85
C ALA A 229 -33.80 -14.48 -28.02
N LEU A 230 -34.49 -14.71 -29.14
CA LEU A 230 -35.93 -14.47 -29.30
C LEU A 230 -36.63 -15.84 -29.12
N ILE A 231 -37.69 -15.89 -28.31
CA ILE A 231 -38.45 -17.10 -28.01
C ILE A 231 -39.93 -16.83 -28.28
N ASP A 232 -40.43 -17.39 -29.38
CA ASP A 232 -41.86 -17.46 -29.64
C ASP A 232 -42.52 -18.44 -28.67
N ARG A 233 -43.71 -18.09 -28.17
CA ARG A 233 -44.36 -18.84 -27.08
C ARG A 233 -44.96 -20.15 -27.59
N HIS A 234 -44.33 -21.26 -27.22
CA HIS A 234 -44.97 -22.57 -27.14
C HIS A 234 -45.25 -22.89 -25.67
N SER A 235 -46.52 -23.14 -25.35
CA SER A 235 -46.96 -23.64 -24.04
C SER A 235 -47.12 -25.15 -24.10
N HIS A 236 -46.71 -25.85 -23.04
CA HIS A 236 -46.96 -27.28 -22.88
C HIS A 236 -48.00 -27.51 -21.79
N ASP A 237 -49.20 -27.96 -22.19
CA ASP A 237 -50.21 -28.38 -21.24
C ASP A 237 -49.68 -29.51 -20.33
N TRP A 238 -50.04 -29.43 -19.05
CA TRP A 238 -49.62 -30.39 -18.02
C TRP A 238 -50.29 -31.77 -18.15
N THR A 239 -51.36 -31.86 -18.95
CA THR A 239 -52.08 -33.10 -19.26
C THR A 239 -51.96 -33.42 -20.76
N PRO A 240 -51.34 -34.55 -21.14
CA PRO A 240 -51.40 -35.05 -22.51
C PRO A 240 -52.83 -35.44 -22.91
N PRO A 241 -53.25 -35.29 -24.17
CA PRO A 241 -54.49 -35.89 -24.66
C PRO A 241 -54.38 -37.42 -24.67
N GLU A 242 -55.34 -38.11 -24.09
CA GLU A 242 -55.48 -39.57 -24.22
C GLU A 242 -56.08 -39.93 -25.59
N TYR A 243 -55.58 -41.00 -26.21
CA TYR A 243 -56.15 -41.55 -27.44
C TYR A 243 -57.36 -42.44 -27.09
N SER A 244 -58.57 -42.02 -27.48
CA SER A 244 -59.79 -42.82 -27.35
C SER A 244 -59.97 -43.81 -28.51
N ALA A 245 -60.66 -44.92 -28.24
CA ALA A 245 -61.02 -45.96 -29.20
C ALA A 245 -62.49 -45.83 -29.66
N PRO A 246 -62.87 -46.32 -30.85
CA PRO A 246 -64.21 -46.08 -31.43
C PRO A 246 -65.26 -47.17 -31.13
N ASP A 247 -66.51 -46.74 -30.97
CA ASP A 247 -67.70 -47.56 -30.67
C ASP A 247 -68.35 -48.27 -31.88
N LYS A 248 -69.37 -49.09 -31.61
CA LYS A 248 -70.24 -49.78 -32.57
C LYS A 248 -71.73 -49.55 -32.24
N ALA A 249 -72.62 -49.81 -33.22
CA ALA A 249 -74.08 -49.60 -33.10
C ALA A 249 -74.92 -50.78 -33.61
N GLU A 250 -76.19 -50.85 -33.21
CA GLU A 250 -77.17 -51.92 -33.49
C GLU A 250 -78.45 -51.40 -34.19
N VAL A 251 -79.36 -52.31 -34.62
CA VAL A 251 -80.58 -52.01 -35.43
C VAL A 251 -81.77 -52.92 -35.04
N GLU A 252 -83.01 -52.40 -35.09
CA GLU A 252 -84.27 -53.04 -34.64
C GLU A 252 -85.29 -53.32 -35.80
N VAL A 253 -86.22 -54.27 -35.64
CA VAL A 253 -87.27 -54.66 -36.64
C VAL A 253 -88.63 -55.02 -35.98
N ARG A 254 -89.77 -54.87 -36.67
CA ARG A 254 -91.15 -55.19 -36.18
C ARG A 254 -92.05 -55.95 -37.20
N LEU A 255 -93.21 -56.46 -36.75
CA LEU A 255 -94.22 -57.22 -37.53
C LEU A 255 -95.69 -56.78 -37.25
N PRO A 256 -96.69 -57.09 -38.13
CA PRO A 256 -98.07 -56.55 -38.08
C PRO A 256 -99.19 -57.53 -37.62
N GLN A 257 -100.47 -57.09 -37.62
CA GLN A 257 -101.67 -57.83 -37.16
C GLN A 257 -102.85 -57.94 -38.18
N PRO A 258 -103.81 -58.89 -38.00
CA PRO A 258 -105.00 -59.12 -38.86
C PRO A 258 -106.36 -58.65 -38.28
N GLN A 259 -107.46 -58.80 -39.05
CA GLN A 259 -108.87 -58.47 -38.66
C GLN A 259 -109.91 -59.58 -39.02
N PRO A 260 -111.17 -59.54 -38.47
CA PRO A 260 -112.10 -60.68 -38.45
C PRO A 260 -113.46 -60.51 -39.18
N SER A 261 -114.29 -61.57 -39.13
CA SER A 261 -115.67 -61.70 -39.65
C SER A 261 -116.41 -62.86 -38.92
N LEU A 262 -117.73 -63.08 -38.90
CA LEU A 262 -118.99 -62.31 -39.15
C LEU A 262 -120.15 -63.05 -38.38
N PRO A 263 -121.40 -62.52 -38.25
CA PRO A 263 -122.34 -62.97 -37.20
C PRO A 263 -123.27 -64.15 -37.55
N ARG A 264 -123.91 -64.72 -36.51
CA ARG A 264 -124.92 -65.82 -36.58
C ARG A 264 -126.32 -65.36 -36.14
N ILE A 265 -127.35 -66.09 -36.56
CA ILE A 265 -128.76 -65.85 -36.24
C ILE A 265 -129.11 -66.40 -34.84
N LEU A 266 -129.94 -65.67 -34.08
CA LEU A 266 -130.25 -65.93 -32.66
C LEU A 266 -131.74 -66.24 -32.39
N GLY A 267 -132.41 -66.93 -33.31
CA GLY A 267 -133.84 -67.27 -33.20
C GLY A 267 -134.09 -68.72 -32.73
N PRO A 268 -134.95 -68.98 -31.73
CA PRO A 268 -135.37 -70.34 -31.37
C PRO A 268 -136.35 -70.91 -32.41
N LEU A 269 -136.16 -72.17 -32.80
CA LEU A 269 -137.00 -72.86 -33.79
C LEU A 269 -138.18 -73.61 -33.14
N PRO A 270 -139.37 -73.64 -33.77
CA PRO A 270 -140.54 -74.34 -33.24
C PRO A 270 -140.51 -75.85 -33.53
N PHE A 271 -141.18 -76.65 -32.69
CA PHE A 271 -141.26 -78.10 -32.83
C PHE A 271 -141.75 -78.57 -34.23
N PRO A 272 -141.12 -79.60 -34.83
CA PRO A 272 -141.47 -80.10 -36.16
C PRO A 272 -142.88 -80.72 -36.19
N LYS A 273 -143.59 -80.52 -37.31
CA LYS A 273 -144.99 -80.97 -37.47
C LYS A 273 -145.16 -82.16 -38.43
N ASN A 274 -144.10 -82.60 -39.09
CA ASN A 274 -144.09 -83.73 -40.02
C ASN A 274 -142.69 -84.35 -40.12
N LEU A 275 -142.59 -85.52 -40.76
CA LEU A 275 -141.35 -86.30 -40.86
C LEU A 275 -140.19 -85.54 -41.56
N ILE A 276 -140.49 -84.68 -42.54
CA ILE A 276 -139.45 -83.91 -43.26
C ILE A 276 -138.91 -82.77 -42.36
N ASP A 277 -139.78 -82.10 -41.60
CA ASP A 277 -139.34 -81.13 -40.59
C ASP A 277 -138.52 -81.81 -39.48
N THR A 278 -138.87 -83.03 -39.07
CA THR A 278 -138.06 -83.81 -38.12
C THR A 278 -136.67 -84.09 -38.69
N LEU A 279 -136.57 -84.62 -39.92
CA LEU A 279 -135.29 -84.89 -40.58
C LEU A 279 -134.44 -83.62 -40.75
N ARG A 280 -135.07 -82.49 -41.11
CA ARG A 280 -134.38 -81.18 -41.19
C ARG A 280 -133.84 -80.72 -39.84
N HIS A 281 -134.61 -80.86 -38.75
CA HIS A 281 -134.12 -80.57 -37.41
C HIS A 281 -133.01 -81.53 -36.97
N THR A 282 -133.10 -82.83 -37.26
CA THR A 282 -132.04 -83.79 -36.96
C THR A 282 -130.73 -83.44 -37.68
N ILE A 283 -130.79 -83.04 -38.95
CA ILE A 283 -129.62 -82.58 -39.71
C ILE A 283 -129.04 -81.29 -39.10
N ALA A 284 -129.89 -80.31 -38.75
CA ALA A 284 -129.44 -79.07 -38.12
C ALA A 284 -128.81 -79.29 -36.72
N PHE A 285 -129.36 -80.21 -35.92
CA PHE A 285 -128.77 -80.61 -34.64
C PHE A 285 -127.45 -81.36 -34.82
N ALA A 286 -127.33 -82.22 -35.83
CA ALA A 286 -126.08 -82.92 -36.14
C ALA A 286 -124.97 -81.96 -36.61
N ASP A 287 -125.30 -80.99 -37.46
CA ASP A 287 -124.38 -79.92 -37.89
C ASP A 287 -123.98 -79.01 -36.72
N GLN A 288 -124.93 -78.58 -35.89
CA GLN A 288 -124.64 -77.79 -34.69
C GLN A 288 -123.76 -78.56 -33.69
N ALA A 289 -124.00 -79.86 -33.49
CA ALA A 289 -123.17 -80.71 -32.64
C ALA A 289 -121.76 -80.90 -33.23
N GLY A 290 -121.63 -81.12 -34.54
CA GLY A 290 -120.35 -81.21 -35.24
C GLY A 290 -119.55 -79.91 -35.15
N TYR A 291 -120.21 -78.76 -35.34
CA TYR A 291 -119.60 -77.44 -35.14
C TYR A 291 -119.14 -77.24 -33.69
N LEU A 292 -119.96 -77.60 -32.69
CA LEU A 292 -119.60 -77.46 -31.28
C LEU A 292 -118.43 -78.38 -30.88
N ALA A 293 -118.40 -79.61 -31.40
CA ALA A 293 -117.30 -80.55 -31.20
C ALA A 293 -115.99 -80.00 -31.80
N LYS A 294 -116.02 -79.52 -33.05
CA LYS A 294 -114.84 -78.93 -33.70
C LYS A 294 -114.39 -77.64 -33.01
N TYR A 295 -115.32 -76.77 -32.62
CA TYR A 295 -115.00 -75.56 -31.85
C TYR A 295 -114.37 -75.89 -30.48
N ALA A 296 -114.79 -76.98 -29.82
CA ALA A 296 -114.15 -77.46 -28.60
C ALA A 296 -112.75 -78.03 -28.86
N GLU A 297 -112.54 -78.79 -29.94
CA GLU A 297 -111.24 -79.32 -30.36
C GLU A 297 -110.24 -78.20 -30.70
N ASP A 298 -110.64 -77.24 -31.54
CA ASP A 298 -109.80 -76.11 -31.95
C ASP A 298 -109.50 -75.19 -30.76
N ARG A 299 -110.46 -75.00 -29.84
CA ARG A 299 -110.24 -74.24 -28.59
C ARG A 299 -109.36 -74.98 -27.58
N PHE A 300 -109.41 -76.33 -27.53
CA PHE A 300 -108.51 -77.13 -26.71
C PHE A 300 -107.06 -76.99 -27.22
N LYS A 301 -106.83 -77.16 -28.54
CA LYS A 301 -105.50 -76.97 -29.15
C LYS A 301 -104.94 -75.57 -28.93
N ALA A 302 -105.78 -74.54 -29.02
CA ALA A 302 -105.36 -73.16 -28.74
C ALA A 302 -104.99 -72.95 -27.26
N LEU A 303 -105.70 -73.58 -26.33
CA LEU A 303 -105.41 -73.51 -24.89
C LEU A 303 -104.14 -74.30 -24.52
N ASP A 304 -103.93 -75.46 -25.15
CA ASP A 304 -102.75 -76.31 -24.99
C ASP A 304 -101.48 -75.60 -25.49
N ALA A 305 -101.55 -74.97 -26.67
CA ALA A 305 -100.46 -74.15 -27.21
C ALA A 305 -100.16 -72.92 -26.33
N ASP A 306 -101.17 -72.22 -25.79
CA ASP A 306 -100.98 -71.12 -24.84
C ASP A 306 -100.41 -71.60 -23.49
N PHE A 307 -100.81 -72.79 -23.02
CA PHE A 307 -100.24 -73.40 -21.82
C PHE A 307 -98.75 -73.71 -21.99
N HIS A 308 -98.37 -74.34 -23.10
CA HIS A 308 -96.96 -74.59 -23.42
C HIS A 308 -96.15 -73.30 -23.59
N ALA A 309 -96.66 -72.30 -24.33
CA ALA A 309 -96.00 -71.01 -24.50
C ALA A 309 -95.86 -70.22 -23.17
N ARG A 310 -96.81 -70.38 -22.23
CA ARG A 310 -96.67 -69.84 -20.86
C ARG A 310 -95.64 -70.60 -20.04
N GLY A 311 -95.53 -71.92 -20.21
CA GLY A 311 -94.48 -72.74 -19.59
C GLY A 311 -93.08 -72.32 -20.02
N GLU A 312 -92.87 -72.11 -21.33
CA GLU A 312 -91.59 -71.60 -21.85
C GLU A 312 -91.25 -70.20 -21.32
N ARG A 313 -92.23 -69.28 -21.31
CA ARG A 313 -92.06 -67.94 -20.72
C ARG A 313 -91.74 -67.98 -19.22
N LEU A 314 -92.36 -68.89 -18.47
CA LEU A 314 -92.07 -69.07 -17.05
C LEU A 314 -90.64 -69.60 -16.83
N ASN A 315 -90.19 -70.56 -17.64
CA ASN A 315 -88.83 -71.09 -17.58
C ASN A 315 -87.78 -70.03 -17.94
N ALA A 316 -88.05 -69.19 -18.96
CA ALA A 316 -87.20 -68.07 -19.34
C ALA A 316 -87.12 -67.02 -18.21
N ALA A 317 -88.25 -66.56 -17.69
CA ALA A 317 -88.30 -65.60 -16.57
C ALA A 317 -87.69 -66.14 -15.27
N THR A 318 -87.71 -67.46 -15.06
CA THR A 318 -87.02 -68.11 -13.93
C THR A 318 -85.51 -68.08 -14.13
N THR A 319 -85.04 -68.39 -15.34
CA THR A 319 -83.60 -68.34 -15.70
C THR A 319 -83.04 -66.92 -15.58
N GLU A 320 -83.79 -65.93 -16.07
CA GLU A 320 -83.49 -64.50 -15.93
C GLU A 320 -83.40 -64.08 -14.45
N ASN A 321 -84.35 -64.54 -13.61
CA ASN A 321 -84.29 -64.30 -12.16
C ASN A 321 -83.04 -64.89 -11.51
N ASP A 322 -82.59 -66.07 -11.92
CA ASP A 322 -81.38 -66.71 -11.36
C ASP A 322 -80.08 -66.03 -11.81
N GLU A 323 -79.99 -65.49 -13.03
CA GLU A 323 -78.86 -64.65 -13.42
C GLU A 323 -78.86 -63.30 -12.69
N LEU A 324 -80.02 -62.61 -12.60
CA LEU A 324 -80.17 -61.37 -11.85
C LEU A 324 -79.78 -61.56 -10.36
N ARG A 325 -80.10 -62.72 -9.76
CA ARG A 325 -79.67 -63.07 -8.40
C ARG A 325 -78.16 -63.22 -8.25
N LYS A 326 -77.47 -63.76 -9.25
CA LYS A 326 -75.98 -63.83 -9.26
C LYS A 326 -75.37 -62.44 -9.41
N GLU A 327 -75.92 -61.60 -10.28
CA GLU A 327 -75.44 -60.23 -10.48
C GLU A 327 -75.65 -59.36 -9.23
N VAL A 328 -76.84 -59.39 -8.63
CA VAL A 328 -77.12 -58.71 -7.34
C VAL A 328 -76.15 -59.17 -6.25
N LYS A 329 -75.82 -60.47 -6.18
CA LYS A 329 -74.80 -60.96 -5.24
C LYS A 329 -73.43 -60.36 -5.55
N LYS A 330 -72.96 -60.44 -6.80
CA LYS A 330 -71.66 -59.90 -7.22
C LYS A 330 -71.53 -58.41 -6.88
N LEU A 331 -72.54 -57.60 -7.23
CA LEU A 331 -72.58 -56.17 -6.93
C LEU A 331 -72.59 -55.89 -5.41
N THR A 332 -73.18 -56.79 -4.61
CA THR A 332 -73.13 -56.69 -3.14
C THR A 332 -71.72 -56.98 -2.60
N ASP A 333 -71.05 -57.99 -3.14
CA ASP A 333 -69.67 -58.35 -2.77
C ASP A 333 -68.68 -57.23 -3.19
N ASP A 334 -68.80 -56.71 -4.42
CA ASP A 334 -68.02 -55.57 -4.93
C ASP A 334 -68.24 -54.30 -4.08
N LEU A 335 -69.49 -53.98 -3.71
CA LEU A 335 -69.82 -52.85 -2.84
C LEU A 335 -69.20 -52.97 -1.44
N ASN A 336 -69.05 -54.19 -0.91
CA ASN A 336 -68.39 -54.41 0.38
C ASN A 336 -66.86 -54.20 0.29
N VAL A 337 -66.24 -54.54 -0.85
CA VAL A 337 -64.83 -54.24 -1.12
C VAL A 337 -64.59 -52.74 -1.21
N GLU A 338 -65.43 -51.98 -1.93
CA GLU A 338 -65.28 -50.52 -2.02
C GLU A 338 -65.53 -49.80 -0.69
N LYS A 339 -66.47 -50.29 0.15
CA LYS A 339 -66.63 -49.81 1.52
C LYS A 339 -65.36 -50.04 2.37
N ALA A 340 -64.72 -51.19 2.25
CA ALA A 340 -63.48 -51.49 2.97
C ALA A 340 -62.33 -50.56 2.52
N LYS A 341 -62.16 -50.36 1.21
CA LYS A 341 -61.20 -49.38 0.65
C LYS A 341 -61.47 -47.96 1.14
N THR A 342 -62.74 -47.55 1.17
CA THR A 342 -63.16 -46.22 1.67
C THR A 342 -62.81 -46.06 3.16
N GLY A 343 -62.91 -47.12 3.95
CA GLY A 343 -62.46 -47.16 5.34
C GLY A 343 -60.95 -46.96 5.51
N ASP A 344 -60.13 -47.68 4.73
CA ASP A 344 -58.66 -47.53 4.74
C ASP A 344 -58.24 -46.12 4.33
N LEU A 345 -58.80 -45.60 3.23
CA LEU A 345 -58.50 -44.25 2.73
C LEU A 345 -58.91 -43.16 3.74
N THR A 346 -60.09 -43.29 4.37
CA THR A 346 -60.52 -42.37 5.43
C THR A 346 -59.57 -42.40 6.62
N LYS A 347 -59.12 -43.59 7.05
CA LYS A 347 -58.15 -43.71 8.15
C LYS A 347 -56.80 -43.08 7.77
N ARG A 348 -56.25 -43.41 6.60
CA ARG A 348 -54.97 -42.88 6.12
C ARG A 348 -54.99 -41.37 5.92
N LEU A 349 -56.13 -40.80 5.55
CA LEU A 349 -56.34 -39.35 5.51
C LEU A 349 -56.26 -38.73 6.91
N ALA A 350 -56.91 -39.33 7.91
CA ALA A 350 -56.85 -38.86 9.29
C ALA A 350 -55.43 -38.99 9.88
N ASP A 351 -54.76 -40.11 9.66
CA ASP A 351 -53.37 -40.34 10.09
C ASP A 351 -52.42 -39.31 9.45
N ALA A 352 -52.58 -39.01 8.15
CA ALA A 352 -51.80 -37.98 7.44
C ALA A 352 -52.10 -36.55 7.90
N GLN A 353 -53.37 -36.23 8.21
CA GLN A 353 -53.75 -34.94 8.79
C GLN A 353 -53.15 -34.74 10.18
N ALA A 354 -53.13 -35.79 11.02
CA ALA A 354 -52.50 -35.76 12.34
C ALA A 354 -50.98 -35.56 12.25
N ALA A 355 -50.31 -36.26 11.32
CA ALA A 355 -48.87 -36.07 11.07
C ALA A 355 -48.57 -34.64 10.60
N HIS A 356 -49.31 -34.11 9.63
CA HIS A 356 -49.14 -32.74 9.13
C HIS A 356 -49.38 -31.68 10.23
N ALA A 357 -50.33 -31.91 11.14
CA ALA A 357 -50.56 -31.02 12.28
C ALA A 357 -49.40 -31.05 13.30
N ALA A 358 -48.76 -32.21 13.50
CA ALA A 358 -47.55 -32.32 14.33
C ALA A 358 -46.35 -31.62 13.67
N ASP A 359 -46.13 -31.83 12.37
CA ASP A 359 -45.08 -31.16 11.59
C ASP A 359 -45.25 -29.63 11.61
N LEU A 360 -46.47 -29.12 11.42
CA LEU A 360 -46.75 -27.68 11.54
C LEU A 360 -46.35 -27.14 12.93
N LYS A 361 -46.76 -27.82 14.01
CA LYS A 361 -46.42 -27.42 15.38
C LYS A 361 -44.92 -27.42 15.62
N GLU A 362 -44.19 -28.43 15.15
CA GLU A 362 -42.74 -28.49 15.28
C GLU A 362 -42.04 -27.37 14.48
N ARG A 363 -42.58 -27.01 13.31
CA ARG A 363 -42.09 -25.89 12.50
C ARG A 363 -42.38 -24.54 13.14
N ASP A 364 -43.54 -24.34 13.76
CA ASP A 364 -43.87 -23.12 14.50
C ASP A 364 -43.00 -22.97 15.77
N GLU A 365 -42.73 -24.07 16.49
CA GLU A 365 -41.79 -24.07 17.62
C GLU A 365 -40.35 -23.75 17.18
N LYS A 366 -39.92 -24.21 16.00
CA LYS A 366 -38.64 -23.85 15.39
C LYS A 366 -38.62 -22.38 14.94
N LEU A 367 -39.70 -21.88 14.35
CA LEU A 367 -39.84 -20.48 13.92
C LEU A 367 -39.78 -19.52 15.12
N ALA A 368 -40.44 -19.87 16.23
CA ALA A 368 -40.41 -19.09 17.47
C ALA A 368 -38.99 -19.03 18.07
N LYS A 369 -38.26 -20.15 18.08
CA LYS A 369 -36.85 -20.19 18.51
C LYS A 369 -35.95 -19.34 17.62
N SER A 370 -36.11 -19.43 16.30
CA SER A 370 -35.36 -18.60 15.34
C SER A 370 -35.59 -17.12 15.61
N LYS A 371 -36.84 -16.67 15.76
CA LYS A 371 -37.17 -15.27 16.06
C LYS A 371 -36.56 -14.77 17.36
N ASN A 372 -36.44 -15.62 18.39
CA ASN A 372 -35.76 -15.25 19.63
C ASN A 372 -34.25 -15.09 19.42
N HIS A 373 -33.62 -15.98 18.63
CA HIS A 373 -32.20 -15.81 18.26
C HIS A 373 -32.00 -14.53 17.44
N ASP A 374 -32.86 -14.23 16.45
CA ASP A 374 -32.81 -13.00 15.65
C ASP A 374 -32.86 -11.75 16.56
N ILE A 375 -33.69 -11.76 17.61
CA ILE A 375 -33.79 -10.67 18.60
C ILE A 375 -32.52 -10.56 19.47
N GLU A 376 -31.94 -11.68 19.90
CA GLU A 376 -30.69 -11.71 20.67
C GLU A 376 -29.49 -11.24 19.83
N ASP A 377 -29.39 -11.67 18.57
CA ASP A 377 -28.38 -11.22 17.61
C ASP A 377 -28.54 -9.73 17.27
N HIS A 378 -29.78 -9.24 17.07
CA HIS A 378 -30.03 -7.80 16.90
C HIS A 378 -29.60 -6.98 18.13
N LYS A 379 -29.81 -7.49 19.35
CA LYS A 379 -29.34 -6.84 20.58
C LYS A 379 -27.81 -6.85 20.67
N ALA A 380 -27.15 -7.97 20.36
CA ALA A 380 -25.70 -8.07 20.32
C ALA A 380 -25.07 -7.14 19.26
N MET A 381 -25.67 -7.04 18.07
CA MET A 381 -25.26 -6.09 17.03
C MET A 381 -25.40 -4.63 17.48
N ALA A 382 -26.46 -4.27 18.21
CA ALA A 382 -26.63 -2.92 18.75
C ALA A 382 -25.57 -2.58 19.82
N GLU A 383 -25.26 -3.52 20.72
CA GLU A 383 -24.20 -3.37 21.73
C GLU A 383 -22.80 -3.25 21.09
N LEU A 384 -22.52 -4.04 20.05
CA LEU A 384 -21.29 -3.95 19.26
C LEU A 384 -21.20 -2.62 18.48
N ALA A 385 -22.30 -2.13 17.89
CA ALA A 385 -22.33 -0.86 17.18
C ALA A 385 -22.02 0.32 18.13
N ALA A 386 -22.68 0.39 19.29
CA ALA A 386 -22.40 1.41 20.31
C ALA A 386 -20.94 1.36 20.79
N ARG A 387 -20.37 0.16 20.93
CA ARG A 387 -18.95 -0.02 21.27
C ARG A 387 -18.02 0.47 20.16
N ILE A 388 -18.33 0.19 18.90
CA ILE A 388 -17.57 0.68 17.74
C ILE A 388 -17.60 2.23 17.67
N GLU A 389 -18.72 2.86 17.98
CA GLU A 389 -18.80 4.32 18.07
C GLU A 389 -17.96 4.90 19.22
N TYR A 390 -18.01 4.27 20.40
CA TYR A 390 -17.15 4.65 21.54
C TYR A 390 -15.66 4.52 21.21
N GLU A 391 -15.24 3.40 20.61
CA GLU A 391 -13.83 3.16 20.24
C GLU A 391 -13.38 4.10 19.10
N ARG A 392 -14.26 4.49 18.17
CA ARG A 392 -14.01 5.55 17.18
C ARG A 392 -13.83 6.92 17.82
N ALA A 393 -14.69 7.31 18.75
CA ALA A 393 -14.61 8.58 19.47
C ALA A 393 -13.33 8.66 20.33
N SER A 394 -12.99 7.58 21.04
CA SER A 394 -11.75 7.45 21.79
C SER A 394 -10.52 7.60 20.88
N LYS A 395 -10.49 6.92 19.72
CA LYS A 395 -9.42 7.04 18.74
C LYS A 395 -9.27 8.46 18.18
N ALA A 396 -10.38 9.16 17.94
CA ALA A 396 -10.35 10.54 17.45
C ALA A 396 -9.73 11.51 18.48
N GLU A 397 -10.07 11.36 19.77
CA GLU A 397 -9.48 12.16 20.83
C GLU A 397 -7.99 11.82 21.08
N VAL A 398 -7.60 10.55 20.97
CA VAL A 398 -6.18 10.14 21.00
C VAL A 398 -5.40 10.75 19.83
N GLN A 399 -5.95 10.75 18.61
CA GLN A 399 -5.31 11.39 17.45
C GLN A 399 -5.14 12.90 17.66
N LYS A 400 -6.18 13.60 18.12
CA LYS A 400 -6.13 15.03 18.45
C LYS A 400 -5.06 15.35 19.49
N ASN A 401 -4.90 14.52 20.52
CA ASN A 401 -3.83 14.69 21.51
C ASN A 401 -2.43 14.38 20.95
N LEU A 402 -2.31 13.44 20.02
CA LEU A 402 -1.06 13.16 19.29
C LEU A 402 -0.65 14.31 18.36
N ASP A 403 -1.60 14.90 17.64
CA ASP A 403 -1.37 16.03 16.73
C ASP A 403 -0.95 17.30 17.51
N GLN A 404 -1.59 17.55 18.65
CA GLN A 404 -1.21 18.61 19.59
C GLN A 404 0.21 18.36 20.13
N THR A 405 0.49 17.17 20.69
CA THR A 405 1.81 16.81 21.22
C THR A 405 2.92 16.91 20.17
N THR A 406 2.62 16.54 18.92
CA THR A 406 3.55 16.67 17.78
C THR A 406 3.83 18.13 17.43
N THR A 407 2.85 19.02 17.60
CA THR A 407 2.99 20.46 17.39
C THR A 407 3.82 21.09 18.51
N ASP A 408 3.56 20.72 19.76
CA ASP A 408 4.32 21.19 20.93
C ASP A 408 5.78 20.69 20.92
N LEU A 409 6.03 19.46 20.47
CA LEU A 409 7.38 18.93 20.25
C LEU A 409 8.17 19.79 19.26
N ARG A 410 7.59 20.10 18.07
CA ARG A 410 8.24 20.97 17.07
C ARG A 410 8.51 22.37 17.62
N ALA A 411 7.62 22.91 18.45
CA ALA A 411 7.83 24.19 19.12
C ALA A 411 8.97 24.12 20.15
N ALA A 412 9.11 23.00 20.89
CA ALA A 412 10.22 22.76 21.80
C ALA A 412 11.55 22.59 21.07
N GLU A 413 11.60 21.84 19.97
CA GLU A 413 12.78 21.69 19.10
C GLU A 413 13.25 23.03 18.53
N ALA A 414 12.32 23.88 18.06
CA ALA A 414 12.64 25.22 17.57
C ALA A 414 13.21 26.13 18.67
N ARG A 415 12.68 26.05 19.90
CA ARG A 415 13.25 26.75 21.07
C ARG A 415 14.64 26.22 21.40
N LEU A 416 14.83 24.90 21.46
CA LEU A 416 16.12 24.27 21.75
C LEU A 416 17.20 24.67 20.74
N LYS A 417 16.86 24.69 19.45
CA LYS A 417 17.76 25.19 18.39
C LYS A 417 18.12 26.67 18.56
N THR A 418 17.18 27.48 19.05
CA THR A 418 17.38 28.91 19.32
C THR A 418 18.31 29.13 20.52
N GLU A 419 18.09 28.42 21.63
CA GLU A 419 18.97 28.51 22.81
C GLU A 419 20.36 27.93 22.53
N ALA A 420 20.48 26.85 21.76
CA ALA A 420 21.77 26.31 21.31
C ALA A 420 22.58 27.35 20.50
N ALA A 421 21.92 28.13 19.63
CA ALA A 421 22.58 29.21 18.89
C ALA A 421 23.06 30.35 19.83
N LYS A 422 22.29 30.68 20.88
CA LYS A 422 22.74 31.64 21.92
C LYS A 422 23.94 31.10 22.70
N ILE A 423 23.94 29.81 23.07
CA ILE A 423 25.07 29.18 23.76
C ILE A 423 26.34 29.29 22.92
N VAL A 424 26.30 28.95 21.63
CA VAL A 424 27.45 29.09 20.71
C VAL A 424 27.94 30.55 20.64
N ALA A 425 27.04 31.52 20.54
CA ALA A 425 27.39 32.95 20.53
C ALA A 425 28.03 33.42 21.86
N LEU A 426 27.53 32.95 23.00
CA LEU A 426 28.08 33.26 24.32
C LEU A 426 29.46 32.60 24.52
N THR A 427 29.63 31.33 24.13
CA THR A 427 30.94 30.65 24.14
C THR A 427 31.97 31.37 23.29
N ALA A 428 31.59 31.84 22.09
CA ALA A 428 32.46 32.66 21.26
C ALA A 428 32.83 33.99 21.92
N ARG A 429 31.89 34.68 22.58
CA ARG A 429 32.20 35.94 23.30
C ARG A 429 33.07 35.70 24.54
N ILE A 430 32.91 34.59 25.26
CA ILE A 430 33.80 34.18 26.37
C ILE A 430 35.23 33.98 25.85
N ALA A 431 35.42 33.17 24.80
CA ALA A 431 36.76 32.96 24.22
C ALA A 431 37.39 34.27 23.70
N THR A 432 36.58 35.22 23.23
CA THR A 432 37.08 36.56 22.85
C THR A 432 37.54 37.35 24.08
N LEU A 433 36.74 37.38 25.16
CA LEU A 433 37.06 38.06 26.42
C LEU A 433 38.29 37.45 27.13
N GLU A 434 38.48 36.14 27.04
CA GLU A 434 39.66 35.44 27.55
C GLU A 434 40.93 35.82 26.79
N ALA A 435 40.84 36.00 25.47
CA ALA A 435 41.94 36.50 24.64
C ALA A 435 42.23 37.99 24.90
N GLU A 436 41.20 38.84 25.03
CA GLU A 436 41.32 40.25 25.44
C GLU A 436 42.05 40.34 26.81
N LEU A 437 41.63 39.54 27.80
CA LEU A 437 42.23 39.50 29.13
C LEU A 437 43.69 38.98 29.13
N GLU A 438 44.04 38.04 28.26
CA GLU A 438 45.41 37.54 28.14
C GLU A 438 46.36 38.57 27.50
N ILE A 439 45.86 39.40 26.58
CA ILE A 439 46.62 40.53 26.03
C ILE A 439 46.88 41.58 27.13
N GLU A 440 45.84 41.98 27.87
CA GLU A 440 45.95 42.94 28.99
C GLU A 440 46.89 42.45 30.11
N LYS A 441 46.90 41.15 30.43
CA LYS A 441 47.89 40.57 31.37
C LYS A 441 49.32 40.78 30.89
N ARG A 442 49.62 40.45 29.62
CA ARG A 442 50.97 40.57 29.04
C ARG A 442 51.41 42.02 28.96
N GLU A 443 50.50 42.93 28.66
CA GLU A 443 50.77 44.37 28.68
C GLU A 443 51.04 44.86 30.12
N GLY A 444 50.26 44.40 31.10
CA GLY A 444 50.48 44.63 32.54
C GLY A 444 51.70 43.93 33.14
N GLU A 445 52.32 42.98 32.44
CA GLU A 445 53.65 42.43 32.75
C GLU A 445 54.75 43.25 32.07
N ARG A 446 54.58 43.61 30.79
CA ARG A 446 55.50 44.47 30.01
C ARG A 446 55.73 45.81 30.71
N LEU A 447 54.65 46.53 31.04
CA LEU A 447 54.68 47.82 31.75
C LEU A 447 55.33 47.71 33.13
N ARG A 448 55.18 46.56 33.81
CA ARG A 448 55.79 46.30 35.12
C ARG A 448 57.29 46.04 35.01
N GLY A 449 57.73 45.36 33.95
CA GLY A 449 59.14 45.23 33.58
C GLY A 449 59.77 46.57 33.22
N GLU A 450 59.07 47.40 32.42
CA GLU A 450 59.54 48.75 32.07
C GLU A 450 59.61 49.69 33.26
N ASN A 451 58.63 49.66 34.18
CA ASN A 451 58.69 50.42 35.42
C ASN A 451 59.90 49.98 36.27
N LYS A 452 60.10 48.67 36.47
CA LYS A 452 61.30 48.19 37.18
C LYS A 452 62.60 48.66 36.50
N GLN A 453 62.67 48.64 35.16
CA GLN A 453 63.85 49.13 34.44
C GLN A 453 64.04 50.65 34.58
N LYS A 454 62.96 51.42 34.70
CA LYS A 454 63.00 52.86 35.04
C LYS A 454 63.47 53.07 36.47
N ASP A 455 62.98 52.29 37.44
CA ASP A 455 63.41 52.34 38.85
C ASP A 455 64.91 52.01 38.99
N ASP A 456 65.37 50.93 38.34
CA ASP A 456 66.79 50.55 38.23
C ASP A 456 67.65 51.64 37.55
N THR A 457 67.04 52.50 36.71
CA THR A 457 67.71 53.62 36.05
C THR A 457 67.72 54.88 36.93
N ILE A 458 66.62 55.16 37.64
CA ILE A 458 66.52 56.22 38.64
C ILE A 458 67.55 55.99 39.74
N ALA A 459 67.63 54.79 40.33
CA ALA A 459 68.62 54.46 41.35
C ALA A 459 70.08 54.65 40.88
N LYS A 460 70.38 54.36 39.61
CA LYS A 460 71.70 54.63 39.01
C LYS A 460 71.97 56.12 38.83
N LEU A 461 70.97 56.90 38.40
CA LEU A 461 71.07 58.34 38.23
C LEU A 461 71.18 59.07 39.59
N GLU A 462 70.44 58.62 40.60
CA GLU A 462 70.56 59.11 41.98
C GLU A 462 71.94 58.82 42.56
N LYS A 463 72.48 57.61 42.36
CA LYS A 463 73.86 57.32 42.75
C LYS A 463 74.85 58.22 42.02
N ALA A 464 74.76 58.31 40.68
CA ALA A 464 75.67 59.15 39.90
C ALA A 464 75.58 60.64 40.27
N LYS A 465 74.39 61.14 40.60
CA LYS A 465 74.18 62.48 41.15
C LYS A 465 74.90 62.65 42.50
N ASN A 466 74.75 61.69 43.41
CA ASN A 466 75.40 61.75 44.73
C ASN A 466 76.93 61.65 44.63
N ASP A 467 77.44 60.77 43.75
CA ASP A 467 78.87 60.64 43.45
C ASP A 467 79.43 61.96 42.88
N LEU A 468 78.72 62.61 41.93
CA LEU A 468 79.08 63.92 41.38
C LEU A 468 78.95 65.06 42.39
N GLN A 469 77.97 65.02 43.29
CA GLN A 469 77.81 66.04 44.32
C GLN A 469 78.92 65.95 45.38
N CYS A 470 79.36 64.74 45.75
CA CYS A 470 80.53 64.53 46.59
C CYS A 470 81.82 65.05 45.91
N GLN A 471 81.99 64.84 44.61
CA GLN A 471 83.09 65.43 43.83
C GLN A 471 83.02 66.97 43.79
N LEU A 472 81.82 67.55 43.69
CA LEU A 472 81.62 69.00 43.72
C LEU A 472 81.95 69.60 45.10
N GLU A 473 81.56 68.92 46.18
CA GLU A 473 81.88 69.32 47.56
C GLU A 473 83.40 69.25 47.82
N GLN A 474 84.06 68.17 47.39
CA GLN A 474 85.53 68.06 47.43
C GLN A 474 86.21 69.18 46.64
N ALA A 475 85.79 69.44 45.40
CA ALA A 475 86.36 70.51 44.57
C ALA A 475 86.11 71.92 45.14
N GLN A 476 85.04 72.13 45.91
CA GLN A 476 84.79 73.37 46.64
C GLN A 476 85.70 73.53 47.86
N ASP A 477 86.04 72.45 48.57
CA ASP A 477 86.99 72.49 49.68
C ASP A 477 88.44 72.64 49.19
N ASP A 478 88.83 71.92 48.14
CA ASP A 478 90.11 72.12 47.44
C ASP A 478 90.29 73.59 47.00
N ALA A 479 89.22 74.23 46.51
CA ALA A 479 89.22 75.63 46.12
C ALA A 479 89.34 76.60 47.31
N LYS A 480 88.78 76.28 48.49
CA LYS A 480 88.94 77.07 49.73
C LYS A 480 90.37 76.99 50.24
N ASP A 481 90.97 75.80 50.23
CA ASP A 481 92.37 75.63 50.64
C ASP A 481 93.34 76.30 49.66
N LEU A 482 93.06 76.30 48.36
CA LEU A 482 93.81 77.08 47.37
C LEU A 482 93.68 78.60 47.58
N ASP A 483 92.49 79.13 47.87
CA ASP A 483 92.28 80.56 48.20
C ASP A 483 93.00 80.95 49.51
N LYS A 484 92.95 80.09 50.53
CA LYS A 484 93.71 80.26 51.78
C LYS A 484 95.22 80.28 51.52
N LEU A 485 95.74 79.33 50.74
CA LEU A 485 97.16 79.23 50.41
C LEU A 485 97.63 80.39 49.49
N ALA A 486 96.73 80.92 48.66
CA ALA A 486 96.96 82.15 47.90
C ALA A 486 97.05 83.39 48.82
N LYS A 487 96.19 83.48 49.84
CA LYS A 487 96.24 84.55 50.87
C LYS A 487 97.52 84.48 51.71
N GLU A 488 97.90 83.29 52.15
CA GLU A 488 99.17 83.06 52.88
C GLU A 488 100.38 83.49 52.03
N ARG A 489 100.46 83.08 50.76
CA ARG A 489 101.50 83.56 49.82
C ARG A 489 101.42 85.05 49.55
N GLY A 490 100.22 85.64 49.54
CA GLY A 490 100.01 87.08 49.41
C GLY A 490 100.68 87.88 50.54
N VAL A 491 100.61 87.37 51.78
CA VAL A 491 101.33 87.96 52.93
C VAL A 491 102.85 87.87 52.70
N THR A 492 103.37 86.70 52.34
CA THR A 492 104.81 86.52 52.08
C THR A 492 105.33 87.41 50.93
N ILE A 493 104.52 87.65 49.90
CA ILE A 493 104.84 88.58 48.81
C ILE A 493 104.86 90.03 49.30
N GLY A 494 103.97 90.41 50.22
CA GLY A 494 104.00 91.71 50.89
C GLY A 494 105.29 91.92 51.71
N GLU A 495 105.63 90.94 52.55
CA GLU A 495 106.87 90.94 53.35
C GLU A 495 108.13 91.07 52.46
N LYS A 496 108.18 90.31 51.36
CA LYS A 496 109.27 90.40 50.38
C LYS A 496 109.27 91.73 49.63
N GLY A 497 108.12 92.33 49.37
CA GLY A 497 108.00 93.66 48.78
C GLY A 497 108.60 94.76 49.67
N ASP A 498 108.39 94.70 50.99
CA ASP A 498 108.99 95.63 51.94
C ASP A 498 110.48 95.36 52.20
N GLU A 499 110.91 94.09 52.15
CA GLU A 499 112.34 93.74 52.14
C GLU A 499 113.05 94.29 50.89
N ILE A 500 112.42 94.23 49.70
CA ILE A 500 112.94 94.83 48.46
C ILE A 500 113.04 96.36 48.57
N LYS A 501 112.05 97.07 49.15
CA LYS A 501 112.17 98.52 49.40
C LYS A 501 113.37 98.84 50.31
N ARG A 502 113.60 98.00 51.32
CA ARG A 502 114.70 98.15 52.29
C ARG A 502 116.07 97.85 51.68
N LEU A 503 116.12 96.91 50.72
CA LEU A 503 117.32 96.63 49.93
C LEU A 503 117.59 97.73 48.90
N ASN A 504 116.56 98.31 48.27
CA ASN A 504 116.73 99.38 47.29
C ASN A 504 117.40 100.65 47.86
N SER A 505 117.08 101.09 49.09
CA SER A 505 117.79 102.24 49.69
C SER A 505 119.25 101.93 50.07
N VAL A 506 119.55 100.65 50.35
CA VAL A 506 120.93 100.14 50.51
C VAL A 506 121.64 100.02 49.15
N ILE A 507 120.90 99.77 48.07
CA ILE A 507 121.42 99.77 46.69
C ILE A 507 121.70 101.21 46.24
N GLU A 508 120.83 102.20 46.44
CA GLU A 508 121.11 103.61 46.11
C GLU A 508 122.37 104.15 46.83
N THR A 509 122.61 103.72 48.07
CA THR A 509 123.86 104.07 48.80
C THR A 509 125.08 103.32 48.26
N LYS A 510 124.91 102.13 47.68
CA LYS A 510 126.00 101.36 47.06
C LYS A 510 126.22 101.68 45.58
N GLU A 511 125.24 102.14 44.82
CA GLU A 511 125.42 102.55 43.41
C GLU A 511 126.33 103.77 43.31
N LYS A 512 126.25 104.71 44.26
CA LYS A 512 127.21 105.82 44.41
C LYS A 512 128.65 105.35 44.73
N ALA A 513 128.83 104.11 45.19
CA ALA A 513 130.15 103.48 45.32
C ALA A 513 130.49 102.57 44.12
N PHE A 514 129.49 101.94 43.50
CA PHE A 514 129.66 101.01 42.38
C PHE A 514 129.93 101.71 41.06
N LEU A 515 129.41 102.93 40.83
CA LEU A 515 129.86 103.81 39.75
C LEU A 515 131.37 104.13 39.80
N LYS A 516 132.02 103.88 40.94
CA LYS A 516 133.47 104.03 41.15
C LYS A 516 134.25 102.70 41.04
N LEU A 517 133.56 101.60 40.73
CA LEU A 517 134.09 100.24 40.52
C LEU A 517 133.69 99.66 39.15
N GLN A 518 132.65 100.21 38.52
CA GLN A 518 132.15 99.74 37.22
C GLN A 518 133.06 100.16 36.05
N GLU A 519 133.94 101.16 36.24
CA GLU A 519 135.08 101.39 35.34
C GLU A 519 136.10 100.24 35.39
N GLU A 520 136.25 99.54 36.52
CA GLU A 520 137.20 98.44 36.69
C GLU A 520 136.66 97.07 36.24
N MET A 521 135.34 96.89 36.17
CA MET A 521 134.71 95.57 35.97
C MET A 521 134.14 95.30 34.56
N ASN A 522 134.33 96.22 33.60
CA ASN A 522 133.91 96.01 32.20
C ASN A 522 134.70 94.94 31.41
N GLU A 523 135.73 94.34 32.03
CA GLU A 523 136.73 93.48 31.38
C GLU A 523 136.34 92.00 31.22
N LYS A 524 135.44 91.41 32.04
CA LYS A 524 135.30 89.92 32.12
C LYS A 524 133.87 89.36 32.21
N ALA A 525 133.38 88.83 31.06
CA ALA A 525 132.48 87.68 30.82
C ALA A 525 131.19 87.47 31.68
N LYS A 526 129.97 87.16 31.18
CA LYS A 526 129.36 86.83 29.85
C LYS A 526 129.51 85.36 29.32
N GLU A 527 128.46 84.49 29.48
CA GLU A 527 127.99 83.24 28.72
C GLU A 527 127.51 82.01 29.60
N LEU A 528 126.64 80.99 29.26
CA LEU A 528 125.53 80.76 28.26
C LEU A 528 124.38 79.72 28.68
N ARG A 529 123.89 78.72 27.88
CA ARG A 529 122.52 78.03 28.00
C ARG A 529 122.33 76.48 27.67
N THR A 530 121.10 75.97 27.31
CA THR A 530 120.44 74.64 27.70
C THR A 530 119.41 73.93 26.69
N HIS A 531 118.65 72.85 27.09
CA HIS A 531 117.36 72.20 26.54
C HIS A 531 117.42 70.91 25.60
N MET A 532 116.43 69.99 25.28
CA MET A 532 115.21 69.26 25.87
C MET A 532 114.52 68.18 24.88
N HIS A 533 113.51 67.34 25.29
CA HIS A 533 112.34 66.68 24.52
C HIS A 533 112.00 65.11 24.45
N GLU A 534 110.82 64.67 23.88
CA GLU A 534 110.04 63.33 23.99
C GLU A 534 109.74 62.52 22.64
N GLY A 535 108.89 61.45 22.37
CA GLY A 535 107.83 60.53 23.01
C GLY A 535 107.09 59.50 22.00
N HIS A 536 106.00 58.73 22.36
CA HIS A 536 104.98 57.88 21.55
C HIS A 536 105.15 56.31 21.24
N VAL A 537 104.22 55.39 20.74
CA VAL A 537 102.76 54.93 20.96
C VAL A 537 102.25 53.66 20.07
N THR A 538 101.09 52.93 20.36
CA THR A 538 100.21 51.90 19.58
C THR A 538 100.61 50.37 19.36
N PRO A 539 99.87 49.32 18.77
CA PRO A 539 98.43 48.93 18.35
C PRO A 539 97.94 47.39 18.56
N ALA A 540 96.77 46.83 18.02
CA ALA A 540 96.28 45.37 18.09
C ALA A 540 95.07 44.79 17.17
N PRO A 541 94.86 43.43 16.89
CA PRO A 541 93.75 42.77 16.04
C PRO A 541 93.12 41.31 16.39
N ALA A 542 92.11 40.71 15.65
CA ALA A 542 91.45 39.31 15.80
C ALA A 542 90.58 38.69 14.57
N PRO A 543 90.01 37.41 14.53
CA PRO A 543 89.51 36.62 13.31
C PRO A 543 88.00 36.05 13.13
N THR A 544 87.73 35.02 12.25
CA THR A 544 86.51 34.72 11.34
C THR A 544 85.77 33.31 11.30
N PRO A 545 84.61 33.09 10.55
CA PRO A 545 83.84 31.79 10.36
C PRO A 545 83.46 31.30 8.89
N THR A 546 82.58 30.25 8.71
CA THR A 546 82.39 29.38 7.47
C THR A 546 80.92 29.09 6.96
N VAL A 547 80.70 28.20 5.94
CA VAL A 547 79.48 28.04 5.06
C VAL A 547 78.77 26.64 5.13
N VAL A 548 77.50 26.50 4.68
CA VAL A 548 76.57 25.33 4.82
C VAL A 548 75.83 24.95 3.49
N PRO A 549 75.45 23.67 3.22
CA PRO A 549 74.75 23.21 1.98
C PRO A 549 73.19 23.07 2.07
N GLU A 550 72.51 22.99 0.91
CA GLU A 550 71.02 23.08 0.76
C GLU A 550 70.26 21.73 0.63
N PRO A 551 68.94 21.66 0.96
CA PRO A 551 68.09 20.47 0.77
C PRO A 551 67.68 20.15 -0.68
N LYS A 552 67.54 18.86 -1.01
CA LYS A 552 67.23 18.36 -2.36
C LYS A 552 65.80 17.82 -2.49
N LEU A 553 65.02 18.30 -3.47
CA LEU A 553 63.69 17.76 -3.80
C LEU A 553 63.76 16.27 -4.19
N ARG A 554 62.82 15.45 -3.71
CA ARG A 554 62.75 14.01 -4.02
C ARG A 554 61.47 13.63 -4.79
N PHE A 555 60.31 14.11 -4.37
CA PHE A 555 59.03 13.89 -5.07
C PHE A 555 57.96 14.90 -4.63
N LYS A 556 56.85 14.96 -5.38
CA LYS A 556 55.60 15.63 -4.95
C LYS A 556 54.56 14.57 -4.60
N CYS A 557 53.66 14.86 -3.66
CA CYS A 557 52.59 13.94 -3.25
C CYS A 557 51.40 14.65 -2.59
N ASN A 558 50.22 14.03 -2.62
CA ASN A 558 49.19 14.29 -1.61
C ASN A 558 49.57 13.55 -0.32
N ILE A 559 49.45 14.22 0.83
CA ILE A 559 49.57 13.59 2.15
C ILE A 559 48.15 13.24 2.63
N ARG A 560 47.88 11.95 2.82
CA ARG A 560 46.59 11.42 3.25
C ARG A 560 46.70 10.83 4.66
N SER A 561 45.75 11.12 5.55
CA SER A 561 45.64 10.41 6.84
C SER A 561 44.97 9.04 6.68
N GLU A 562 45.35 8.09 7.53
CA GLU A 562 44.69 6.79 7.66
C GLU A 562 43.36 6.89 8.40
N SER A 563 43.15 7.94 9.21
CA SER A 563 41.82 8.30 9.72
C SER A 563 40.91 8.69 8.56
N SER A 564 39.69 8.14 8.53
CA SER A 564 38.71 8.35 7.45
C SER A 564 37.41 8.97 7.98
N SER A 565 36.74 9.76 7.14
CA SER A 565 35.43 10.33 7.46
C SER A 565 34.35 9.45 6.82
N GLY A 566 33.99 8.37 7.51
CA GLY A 566 33.28 7.24 6.90
C GLY A 566 34.09 6.68 5.73
N ASN A 567 33.48 6.53 4.56
CA ASN A 567 34.16 6.05 3.35
C ASN A 567 35.00 7.13 2.63
N LYS A 568 35.22 8.31 3.22
CA LYS A 568 35.99 9.40 2.60
C LYS A 568 37.43 9.44 3.13
N ASN A 569 38.37 9.62 2.20
CA ASN A 569 39.77 9.90 2.51
C ASN A 569 39.91 11.28 3.16
N VAL A 570 40.90 11.45 4.03
CA VAL A 570 41.24 12.75 4.65
C VAL A 570 42.62 13.19 4.18
N PHE A 571 42.73 14.41 3.66
CA PHE A 571 43.98 14.97 3.11
C PHE A 571 44.43 16.22 3.87
N PHE A 572 45.73 16.54 3.74
CA PHE A 572 46.32 17.79 4.18
C PHE A 572 46.05 18.91 3.17
N ASP A 573 45.26 19.92 3.54
CA ASP A 573 45.06 21.14 2.75
C ASP A 573 45.68 22.36 3.46
N LEU A 574 46.38 23.20 2.69
CA LEU A 574 46.88 24.49 3.13
C LEU A 574 45.75 25.54 3.15
N ASN A 575 45.09 25.64 4.28
CA ASN A 575 43.93 26.49 4.54
C ASN A 575 44.12 27.95 4.06
N GLY A 576 43.28 28.40 3.13
CA GLY A 576 43.35 29.76 2.59
C GLY A 576 44.71 30.14 2.01
N ALA A 577 45.41 29.18 1.38
CA ALA A 577 46.79 29.31 0.91
C ALA A 577 47.81 29.72 2.00
N GLY A 578 47.52 29.38 3.25
CA GLY A 578 48.35 29.65 4.43
C GLY A 578 48.00 30.92 5.21
N GLY A 579 46.98 31.68 4.76
CA GLY A 579 46.53 32.92 5.39
C GLY A 579 45.43 32.76 6.46
N GLN A 580 45.06 31.53 6.82
CA GLN A 580 43.96 31.23 7.75
C GLN A 580 44.45 30.43 8.96
N ASN A 581 43.63 30.36 10.02
CA ASN A 581 43.91 29.57 11.23
C ASN A 581 42.86 28.46 11.38
N PRO A 582 43.24 27.17 11.51
CA PRO A 582 44.60 26.62 11.46
C PRO A 582 45.23 26.75 10.05
N PRO A 583 46.55 26.97 9.90
CA PRO A 583 47.20 27.13 8.58
C PRO A 583 47.15 25.89 7.71
N VAL A 584 47.09 24.70 8.32
CA VAL A 584 46.93 23.42 7.65
C VAL A 584 45.77 22.68 8.30
N HIS A 585 44.82 22.21 7.50
CA HIS A 585 43.65 21.49 7.99
C HIS A 585 43.37 20.19 7.26
N ALA A 586 42.59 19.33 7.91
CA ALA A 586 41.94 18.19 7.29
C ALA A 586 40.86 18.65 6.31
N ILE A 587 40.83 17.99 5.15
CA ILE A 587 39.72 18.05 4.21
C ILE A 587 39.30 16.61 3.88
N SER A 588 38.01 16.33 3.92
CA SER A 588 37.42 14.99 3.86
C SER A 588 36.43 14.85 2.70
N ASP A 589 36.90 15.19 1.50
CA ASP A 589 36.15 15.15 0.25
C ASP A 589 36.87 14.35 -0.85
N GLY A 590 36.08 13.67 -1.69
CA GLY A 590 36.50 12.38 -2.25
C GLY A 590 37.46 12.37 -3.45
N SER A 591 37.87 13.52 -3.98
CA SER A 591 38.35 13.59 -5.39
C SER A 591 39.42 14.65 -5.73
N TYR A 592 40.16 15.19 -4.76
CA TYR A 592 40.98 16.41 -4.94
C TYR A 592 42.40 16.20 -5.50
N LYS A 593 42.57 15.34 -6.52
CA LYS A 593 43.87 15.00 -7.14
C LYS A 593 44.63 16.16 -7.79
N TRP A 594 44.09 17.39 -7.82
CA TRP A 594 44.63 18.53 -8.58
C TRP A 594 44.63 19.88 -7.82
N ASN A 595 44.34 19.90 -6.50
CA ASN A 595 44.40 21.13 -5.71
C ASN A 595 45.84 21.41 -5.25
N SER A 596 46.42 22.55 -5.65
CA SER A 596 47.78 22.95 -5.28
C SER A 596 47.98 23.16 -3.77
N ASN A 597 46.93 23.45 -3.00
CA ASN A 597 46.99 23.49 -1.53
C ASN A 597 47.18 22.09 -0.90
N GLN A 598 46.88 21.02 -1.63
CA GLN A 598 46.95 19.62 -1.16
C GLN A 598 48.15 18.86 -1.75
N ILE A 599 48.90 19.47 -2.67
CA ILE A 599 50.12 18.89 -3.23
C ILE A 599 51.30 19.41 -2.41
N TRP A 600 52.06 18.48 -1.84
CA TRP A 600 53.20 18.75 -0.97
C TRP A 600 54.48 18.22 -1.62
N GLU A 601 55.57 18.95 -1.45
CA GLU A 601 56.90 18.63 -1.96
C GLU A 601 57.77 18.12 -0.82
N ILE A 602 58.35 16.93 -1.01
CA ILE A 602 59.22 16.28 -0.02
C ILE A 602 60.67 16.46 -0.46
N PHE A 603 61.43 17.24 0.31
CA PHE A 603 62.86 17.44 0.13
C PHE A 603 63.63 16.62 1.16
N SER A 604 64.68 15.90 0.76
CA SER A 604 65.61 15.27 1.71
C SER A 604 66.72 16.24 2.12
N ILE A 605 67.11 16.20 3.38
CA ILE A 605 68.25 16.96 3.91
C ILE A 605 69.56 16.27 3.50
N PRO A 606 70.66 17.02 3.20
CA PRO A 606 71.94 16.41 2.85
C PRO A 606 72.40 15.38 3.88
N GLY A 607 72.81 14.20 3.39
CA GLY A 607 73.25 13.09 4.24
C GLY A 607 72.14 12.24 4.87
N SER A 608 70.85 12.53 4.65
CA SER A 608 69.74 11.72 5.18
C SER A 608 68.74 11.28 4.11
N ASN A 609 68.27 10.03 4.22
CA ASN A 609 67.17 9.47 3.43
C ASN A 609 65.89 9.24 4.27
N THR A 610 65.88 9.64 5.55
CA THR A 610 64.68 9.64 6.42
C THR A 610 64.27 11.03 6.85
N ARG A 611 65.20 11.99 7.02
CA ARG A 611 64.87 13.35 7.44
C ARG A 611 64.53 14.25 6.25
N VAL A 612 63.36 14.87 6.31
CA VAL A 612 62.76 15.63 5.21
C VAL A 612 62.31 17.03 5.63
N ILE A 613 62.26 17.93 4.65
CA ILE A 613 61.48 19.17 4.69
C ILE A 613 60.20 18.94 3.88
N ILE A 614 59.06 19.38 4.41
CA ILE A 614 57.75 19.32 3.75
C ILE A 614 57.38 20.75 3.34
N LYS A 615 57.13 21.00 2.05
CA LYS A 615 56.68 22.31 1.53
C LYS A 615 55.38 22.17 0.76
N ASN A 616 54.53 23.20 0.74
CA ASN A 616 53.38 23.23 -0.16
C ASN A 616 53.84 23.56 -1.60
N ALA A 617 53.37 22.82 -2.61
CA ALA A 617 53.79 22.98 -4.00
C ALA A 617 53.21 24.21 -4.71
N GLY A 618 52.12 24.79 -4.19
CA GLY A 618 51.47 25.98 -4.77
C GLY A 618 52.14 27.30 -4.39
N ASN A 619 52.79 27.39 -3.21
CA ASN A 619 53.35 28.65 -2.71
C ASN A 619 54.72 28.53 -2.00
N SER A 620 55.30 27.34 -1.93
CA SER A 620 56.59 27.04 -1.27
C SER A 620 56.64 27.32 0.24
N PHE A 621 55.50 27.42 0.93
CA PHE A 621 55.48 27.54 2.40
C PHE A 621 55.97 26.23 3.02
N VAL A 622 56.76 26.32 4.10
CA VAL A 622 57.39 25.17 4.76
C VAL A 622 56.61 24.79 6.02
N LEU A 623 56.32 23.50 6.19
CA LEU A 623 55.65 22.96 7.38
C LEU A 623 56.61 22.82 8.56
N PHE A 624 56.28 23.38 9.72
CA PHE A 624 57.10 23.29 10.93
C PHE A 624 56.29 23.15 12.22
N SER A 625 56.90 22.51 13.22
CA SER A 625 56.33 22.40 14.58
C SER A 625 56.40 23.72 15.34
N THR A 626 55.39 23.99 16.16
CA THR A 626 55.43 25.05 17.18
C THR A 626 55.46 24.51 18.62
N GLY A 627 55.59 23.19 18.80
CA GLY A 627 55.68 22.51 20.08
C GLY A 627 54.53 21.54 20.34
N HIS A 628 54.60 20.85 21.49
CA HIS A 628 53.59 19.87 21.89
C HIS A 628 52.21 20.52 22.11
N GLY A 629 51.17 19.89 21.55
CA GLY A 629 49.78 20.31 21.63
C GLY A 629 49.43 21.52 20.75
N GLN A 630 50.41 22.08 20.04
CA GLN A 630 50.22 23.24 19.17
C GLN A 630 49.89 22.84 17.74
N THR A 631 49.20 23.73 17.03
CA THR A 631 48.93 23.60 15.59
C THR A 631 50.22 23.72 14.78
N VAL A 632 50.40 22.83 13.79
CA VAL A 632 51.53 22.96 12.85
C VAL A 632 51.35 24.18 11.97
N LYS A 633 52.44 24.93 11.78
CA LYS A 633 52.43 26.16 10.98
C LYS A 633 53.08 25.93 9.63
N CYS A 634 52.71 26.79 8.68
CA CYS A 634 53.27 26.81 7.35
C CYS A 634 53.66 28.25 7.00
N GLU A 635 54.95 28.52 6.77
CA GLU A 635 55.47 29.88 6.57
C GLU A 635 56.30 29.98 5.28
N ARG A 636 56.17 31.11 4.56
CA ARG A 636 57.05 31.45 3.42
C ARG A 636 58.45 31.75 3.93
N ASN A 637 59.47 31.30 3.21
CA ASN A 637 60.90 31.56 3.51
C ASN A 637 61.35 31.12 4.92
N ARG A 638 60.66 30.16 5.55
CA ARG A 638 61.11 29.53 6.80
C ARG A 638 62.50 28.93 6.59
N ASP A 639 63.39 29.15 7.56
CA ASP A 639 64.70 28.52 7.58
C ASP A 639 64.55 26.99 7.67
N VAL A 640 65.10 26.29 6.68
CA VAL A 640 65.08 24.83 6.55
C VAL A 640 66.18 24.15 7.40
N SER A 641 67.12 24.93 7.94
CA SER A 641 68.13 24.46 8.90
C SER A 641 67.60 24.41 10.34
N ASP A 642 66.54 25.16 10.67
CA ASP A 642 65.82 25.02 11.95
C ASP A 642 65.19 23.62 12.02
N LEU A 643 65.59 22.84 13.04
CA LEU A 643 65.07 21.50 13.31
C LEU A 643 63.53 21.46 13.40
N ALA A 644 62.86 22.59 13.70
CA ALA A 644 61.40 22.68 13.72
C ALA A 644 60.77 22.41 12.35
N ALA A 645 61.46 22.75 11.26
CA ALA A 645 61.03 22.53 9.87
C ALA A 645 61.44 21.15 9.33
N GLN A 646 62.14 20.35 10.13
CA GLN A 646 62.67 19.05 9.75
C GLN A 646 61.86 17.91 10.39
N TRP A 647 61.52 16.92 9.58
CA TRP A 647 60.67 15.81 9.99
C TRP A 647 61.35 14.48 9.65
N ASP A 648 61.51 13.60 10.64
CA ASP A 648 61.91 12.21 10.41
C ASP A 648 60.71 11.41 9.90
N LEU A 649 60.83 10.95 8.65
CA LEU A 649 59.96 9.97 8.03
C LEU A 649 60.22 8.60 8.68
N GLN A 650 59.26 8.11 9.44
CA GLN A 650 59.25 6.75 9.99
C GLN A 650 58.39 5.83 9.13
N GLY A 651 58.71 4.53 9.12
CA GLY A 651 58.03 3.51 8.31
C GLY A 651 58.57 3.38 6.88
N ALA A 652 59.27 4.39 6.36
CA ALA A 652 59.87 4.40 5.04
C ALA A 652 61.11 5.30 4.96
N THR A 653 61.80 5.23 3.81
CA THR A 653 62.77 6.23 3.36
C THR A 653 62.19 6.99 2.17
N VAL A 654 62.76 8.15 1.83
CA VAL A 654 62.35 8.93 0.64
C VAL A 654 62.50 8.16 -0.68
N ASP A 655 63.36 7.13 -0.71
CA ASP A 655 63.63 6.30 -1.88
C ASP A 655 62.64 5.13 -2.04
N ASN A 656 62.15 4.54 -0.94
CA ASN A 656 61.29 3.35 -1.00
C ASN A 656 59.79 3.61 -0.73
N VAL A 657 59.42 4.80 -0.23
CA VAL A 657 58.02 5.18 0.00
C VAL A 657 57.21 5.22 -1.29
N ASN A 658 56.00 4.66 -1.26
CA ASN A 658 55.02 4.65 -2.36
C ASN A 658 53.60 4.87 -1.83
N ASP A 659 52.62 4.99 -2.72
CA ASP A 659 51.22 5.35 -2.43
C ASP A 659 50.51 4.45 -1.39
N ASN A 660 50.97 3.21 -1.23
CA ASN A 660 50.45 2.26 -0.24
C ASN A 660 51.27 2.22 1.06
N THR A 661 52.48 2.81 1.08
CA THR A 661 53.35 2.83 2.24
C THR A 661 52.81 3.75 3.32
N GLN A 662 52.51 3.17 4.48
CA GLN A 662 52.16 3.94 5.68
C GLN A 662 53.43 4.52 6.31
N VAL A 663 53.40 5.81 6.61
CA VAL A 663 54.50 6.56 7.23
C VAL A 663 54.00 7.39 8.41
N ARG A 664 54.92 7.81 9.28
CA ARG A 664 54.67 8.80 10.34
C ARG A 664 55.73 9.88 10.25
N PHE A 665 55.37 11.13 10.55
CA PHE A 665 56.31 12.25 10.60
C PHE A 665 56.58 12.63 12.06
N ARG A 666 57.82 12.47 12.50
CA ARG A 666 58.28 12.94 13.82
C ARG A 666 59.13 14.20 13.66
N ASN A 667 58.86 15.26 14.40
CA ASN A 667 59.63 16.49 14.32
C ASN A 667 61.04 16.32 14.91
N ALA A 668 62.05 16.90 14.27
CA ALA A 668 63.45 16.74 14.68
C ALA A 668 63.88 17.63 15.86
N LYS A 669 63.05 18.59 16.30
CA LYS A 669 63.38 19.55 17.37
C LYS A 669 62.79 19.18 18.73
N ASP A 670 61.50 18.84 18.75
CA ASP A 670 60.73 18.57 19.96
C ASP A 670 60.29 17.10 20.09
N GLU A 671 60.71 16.25 19.15
CA GLU A 671 60.45 14.81 19.10
C GLU A 671 58.97 14.40 19.00
N THR A 672 58.06 15.35 18.78
CA THR A 672 56.61 15.12 18.62
C THR A 672 56.25 14.51 17.26
N TYR A 673 55.04 13.98 17.13
CA TYR A 673 54.49 13.40 15.91
C TYR A 673 53.42 14.32 15.32
N LEU A 674 53.39 14.39 13.99
CA LEU A 674 52.32 15.05 13.24
C LEU A 674 51.00 14.28 13.46
N ASP A 675 49.97 14.99 13.91
CA ASP A 675 48.74 14.38 14.43
C ASP A 675 47.49 15.10 13.89
N LEU A 676 46.53 14.37 13.32
CA LEU A 676 45.20 14.90 13.05
C LEU A 676 44.42 15.02 14.37
N SER A 677 44.32 16.24 14.92
CA SER A 677 43.76 16.56 16.25
C SER A 677 42.74 15.55 16.82
N GLY A 678 43.23 14.57 17.58
CA GLY A 678 42.38 13.58 18.28
C GLY A 678 41.59 12.64 17.37
N GLY A 679 42.00 12.49 16.10
CA GLY A 679 41.32 11.69 15.09
C GLY A 679 40.07 12.34 14.47
N ASN A 680 39.77 13.61 14.77
CA ASN A 680 38.61 14.29 14.18
C ASN A 680 38.81 14.52 12.67
N THR A 681 37.96 13.92 11.84
CA THR A 681 38.05 13.95 10.38
C THR A 681 37.17 15.01 9.71
N THR A 682 36.64 15.96 10.49
CA THR A 682 35.80 17.05 9.98
C THR A 682 36.63 18.07 9.18
N ASN A 683 36.09 18.59 8.07
CA ASN A 683 36.72 19.65 7.29
C ASN A 683 37.08 20.86 8.19
N GLY A 684 38.30 21.37 8.06
CA GLY A 684 38.79 22.48 8.87
C GLY A 684 39.47 22.08 10.19
N THR A 685 39.48 20.79 10.56
CA THR A 685 40.20 20.30 11.75
C THR A 685 41.70 20.53 11.62
N ALA A 686 42.34 21.08 12.66
CA ALA A 686 43.77 21.34 12.69
C ALA A 686 44.62 20.06 12.69
N PHE A 687 45.79 20.12 12.06
CA PHE A 687 46.90 19.23 12.37
C PHE A 687 47.75 19.82 13.50
N LEU A 688 48.11 18.98 14.46
CA LEU A 688 48.85 19.33 15.68
C LEU A 688 50.17 18.56 15.75
N THR A 689 51.00 18.90 16.73
CA THR A 689 52.19 18.14 17.12
C THR A 689 52.02 17.46 18.47
N TRP A 690 51.86 16.13 18.49
CA TRP A 690 51.58 15.35 19.70
C TRP A 690 52.80 14.55 20.20
N LYS A 691 53.06 14.54 21.51
CA LYS A 691 54.30 13.94 22.06
C LYS A 691 54.28 12.41 21.99
N ASP A 692 53.14 11.81 22.30
CA ASP A 692 53.01 10.35 22.38
C ASP A 692 52.88 9.78 20.97
N GLY A 693 53.94 9.14 20.46
CA GLY A 693 53.98 8.47 19.16
C GLY A 693 53.17 7.17 19.11
N HIS A 694 51.93 7.22 19.59
CA HIS A 694 51.04 6.09 19.85
C HIS A 694 50.60 5.35 18.58
N GLY A 695 50.87 5.88 17.38
CA GLY A 695 50.71 5.16 16.11
C GLY A 695 49.26 4.89 15.73
N GLY A 696 48.33 5.70 16.25
CA GLY A 696 46.93 5.70 15.79
C GLY A 696 46.81 6.19 14.34
N ALA A 697 45.65 5.96 13.73
CA ALA A 697 45.37 6.35 12.34
C ALA A 697 45.49 7.88 12.10
N ASN A 698 45.37 8.68 13.16
CA ASN A 698 45.59 10.13 13.20
C ASN A 698 47.07 10.55 13.08
N GLN A 699 48.02 9.66 13.41
CA GLN A 699 49.48 9.87 13.28
C GLN A 699 50.09 9.10 12.09
N ALA A 700 49.26 8.34 11.37
CA ALA A 700 49.66 7.49 10.28
C ALA A 700 49.15 8.08 8.95
N PHE A 701 50.04 8.13 7.96
CA PHE A 701 49.80 8.80 6.69
C PHE A 701 50.22 7.92 5.50
N LYS A 702 49.62 8.12 4.34
CA LYS A 702 50.09 7.59 3.05
C LYS A 702 50.45 8.74 2.12
N LEU A 703 51.57 8.60 1.40
CA LEU A 703 52.10 9.62 0.49
C LEU A 703 51.82 9.22 -0.95
N TRP A 704 50.76 9.77 -1.54
CA TRP A 704 50.35 9.45 -2.92
C TRP A 704 51.14 10.31 -3.90
N LYS A 705 52.10 9.72 -4.62
CA LYS A 705 53.05 10.46 -5.45
C LYS A 705 52.42 10.99 -6.76
N HIS A 706 53.06 12.03 -7.30
CA HIS A 706 52.78 12.61 -8.62
C HIS A 706 54.04 12.57 -9.50
#